data_AF-A0AAU6ZW77-F1
#
_entry.id   AF-A0AAU6ZW77-F1
#
_cell.length_a   1.000
_cell.length_b   1.000
_cell.length_c   1.000
_cell.angle_alpha   90.00
_cell.angle_beta   90.00
_cell.angle_gamma   90.00
#
_symmetry.space_group_name_H-M   'P 1'
#
loop_
_entity.id
_entity.type
_entity.pdbx_description
1 polymer ?
#
loop_
_entity_poly.entity_id
_entity_poly.type
_entity_poly.pdbx_seq_one_letter_code
_entity_poly.pdbx_strand_id
1 'polypeptide(L)'
;MNGGSGRPLDALQLAVRLDLPAPTKEQAAVIEAAPDQPLLVVAGAGSGKTETMAARVVWLVANGHVQPSEVLGLTFTRKGAGEFAERVGRRLRQLTHAGLWTPPVDPEDGTQSLADTPTVQTYHAYAGRLVSEHGLRMGIEPDSRLLSEAAAWQFAAEVVSAYDGPMDRVDRHESTVIAAVVDIAGEMAEHLRTPDEVRDYLLGVVEQVASLPGAGRVKGLSQEDKKVLDVLLARADLMPIVIRYQELKRSRTSLDYADQMALAARLAQQYPDVGAMERGRFRAVLLDEFQDTSEAQMVLLRSLLIAPGEPVAVTAVGDPHQSIFGWRGASATSLSAFAEHFHGEAGCRQLPLATSWRNDVAVLKVADRTSAPLRRSGVPVLALRPRADAAAGAVHAARLETEEDEAEHVARWIAGQWFEGPGRHRKVTAAVLCRKRALFSLVVDRLQAHGLPVEVVGVGGLLTTPEVADIVSLLWAVQDPTRGDRLMRLLTGPAMRIGPADLAGLYAWARRLVRQDRPVRHDRGADGRQREDPQIKDDAQVKDLEQDTRDQPSIIEALERLPDAGWRGPADEHIGEVALTRLHHLARMIRRVRSMTGLPLAELVGEAERSLGVDIEVLARAEHTPGTARVHLDAFADVAAQFAAQADRPTLGGFLAWLDAALKEERGLSTPFLETTDAAVQVLTVHAAKGLEWDYVAVPGLSEGTFPSHGHRTTWKKKHGGWAIGSGDDAHPLDHGSWVTTDTGWTGGLDGVPYDLRGDVDGLPFFGWQDAGDVPALREALTAFRTEGGAHAVAEERRLAYVAFTRARHEMLLTGAVWGAGKFPRVTSRFLLELVDAGLVQRSTWCPLPDDPEPINPRADSDNVAIWPGDRLKNRREDLQAGVAKISAAITAPNPGELADPDTDRGRRLLRLLVERQASRTRREAAVNLPGHISTSALVALAQDPQGFASQLRRPMPSAPALAARRGTAFHAWVEQHFQRAALLDITSLPGSGDEDADLDADLQGMKDRFLASQWADRAPIDVEIALETWIAGISIRGRVDAVFRSLDGVGYVIVDWKTGAMPSGEAARTRALQLAAYRIAYARLHGLDPELVSGAFYYAGTGETVWPDLPGSEQLAELLAAIAPTDSAQINTAPTDHEGVLEP
;
A
#
# COMPACT_ATOMS: atom_id res chain seq x y z
N MET A 1 -7.39 28.51 -37.67
CA MET A 1 -6.73 29.84 -37.70
C MET A 1 -7.75 30.89 -38.15
N ASN A 2 -8.32 31.67 -37.22
CA ASN A 2 -9.14 32.84 -37.54
C ASN A 2 -8.30 34.09 -37.23
N GLY A 3 -7.78 34.72 -38.28
CA GLY A 3 -7.04 35.97 -38.21
C GLY A 3 -7.98 37.13 -37.91
N GLY A 4 -8.14 37.45 -36.62
CA GLY A 4 -8.66 38.74 -36.16
C GLY A 4 -7.49 39.63 -35.75
N SER A 5 -7.25 40.70 -36.50
CA SER A 5 -6.25 41.75 -36.27
C SER A 5 -6.57 42.63 -35.04
N GLY A 6 -6.79 42.01 -33.87
CA GLY A 6 -6.89 42.69 -32.59
C GLY A 6 -5.51 42.86 -31.97
N ARG A 7 -5.27 43.97 -31.25
CA ARG A 7 -4.11 44.06 -30.37
C ARG A 7 -4.12 42.88 -29.38
N PRO A 8 -2.96 42.31 -29.02
CA PRO A 8 -2.89 41.28 -27.98
C PRO A 8 -3.54 41.80 -26.69
N LEU A 9 -4.33 40.96 -26.05
CA LEU A 9 -4.99 41.28 -24.79
C LEU A 9 -3.94 41.38 -23.68
N ASP A 10 -3.92 42.49 -22.96
CA ASP A 10 -3.13 42.59 -21.73
C ASP A 10 -3.80 41.79 -20.58
N ALA A 11 -3.05 41.50 -19.52
CA ALA A 11 -3.53 40.66 -18.41
C ALA A 11 -4.73 41.29 -17.69
N LEU A 12 -4.79 42.62 -17.63
CA LEU A 12 -5.89 43.35 -16.99
C LEU A 12 -7.18 43.25 -17.82
N GLN A 13 -7.08 43.46 -19.13
CA GLN A 13 -8.20 43.31 -20.07
C GLN A 13 -8.75 41.89 -20.05
N LEU A 14 -7.87 40.90 -20.00
CA LEU A 14 -8.27 39.50 -19.91
C LEU A 14 -8.99 39.21 -18.59
N ALA A 15 -8.46 39.69 -17.45
CA ALA A 15 -9.11 39.56 -16.15
C ALA A 15 -10.52 40.19 -16.14
N VAL A 16 -10.66 41.40 -16.68
CA VAL A 16 -11.96 42.10 -16.78
C VAL A 16 -12.96 41.31 -17.63
N ARG A 17 -12.54 40.76 -18.77
CA ARG A 17 -13.43 39.97 -19.65
C ARG A 17 -13.85 38.62 -19.05
N LEU A 18 -13.06 38.09 -18.13
CA LEU A 18 -13.31 36.82 -17.44
C LEU A 18 -13.94 37.00 -16.06
N ASP A 19 -14.31 38.24 -15.68
CA ASP A 19 -14.84 38.61 -14.36
C ASP A 19 -13.93 38.19 -13.20
N LEU A 20 -12.63 38.45 -13.34
CA LEU A 20 -11.58 38.11 -12.39
C LEU A 20 -11.04 39.34 -11.66
N PRO A 21 -10.48 39.17 -10.45
CA PRO A 21 -9.76 40.23 -9.77
C PRO A 21 -8.64 40.79 -10.65
N ALA A 22 -8.44 42.11 -10.60
CA ALA A 22 -7.36 42.76 -11.33
C ALA A 22 -5.99 42.25 -10.85
N PRO A 23 -5.10 41.81 -11.77
CA PRO A 23 -3.77 41.36 -11.37
C PRO A 23 -2.93 42.53 -10.83
N THR A 24 -2.04 42.25 -9.88
CA THR A 24 -1.05 43.24 -9.47
C THR A 24 -0.07 43.54 -10.60
N LYS A 25 0.69 44.64 -10.49
CA LYS A 25 1.77 44.94 -11.45
C LYS A 25 2.81 43.81 -11.53
N GLU A 26 3.07 43.13 -10.42
CA GLU A 26 3.99 42.00 -10.35
C GLU A 26 3.42 40.78 -11.10
N GLN A 27 2.13 40.46 -10.86
CA GLN A 27 1.44 39.38 -11.54
C GLN A 27 1.30 39.64 -13.05
N ALA A 28 0.94 40.86 -13.45
CA ALA A 28 0.85 41.23 -14.86
C ALA A 28 2.19 41.06 -15.57
N ALA A 29 3.30 41.47 -14.94
CA ALA A 29 4.64 41.29 -15.51
C ALA A 29 5.02 39.81 -15.71
N VAL A 30 4.56 38.90 -14.83
CA VAL A 30 4.75 37.45 -14.95
C VAL A 30 3.85 36.86 -16.04
N ILE A 31 2.58 37.26 -16.06
CA ILE A 31 1.58 36.77 -17.03
C ILE A 31 2.00 37.14 -18.46
N GLU A 32 2.39 38.39 -18.68
CA GLU A 32 2.73 38.96 -19.98
C GLU A 32 4.20 38.77 -20.40
N ALA A 33 4.99 38.03 -19.61
CA ALA A 33 6.38 37.76 -19.96
C ALA A 33 6.46 36.96 -21.27
N ALA A 34 7.46 37.29 -22.10
CA ALA A 34 7.65 36.71 -23.42
C ALA A 34 7.66 35.16 -23.38
N PRO A 35 6.94 34.49 -24.30
CA PRO A 35 6.80 33.03 -24.29
C PRO A 35 8.07 32.30 -24.73
N ASP A 36 8.98 32.96 -25.44
CA ASP A 36 10.21 32.43 -26.01
C ASP A 36 11.45 32.61 -25.10
N GLN A 37 11.27 33.24 -23.94
CA GLN A 37 12.33 33.45 -22.95
C GLN A 37 12.08 32.65 -21.67
N PRO A 38 13.12 32.00 -21.09
CA PRO A 38 12.98 31.32 -19.81
C PRO A 38 12.71 32.33 -18.69
N LEU A 39 11.75 31.98 -17.83
CA LEU A 39 11.27 32.84 -16.75
C LEU A 39 11.38 32.12 -15.40
N LEU A 40 12.11 32.73 -14.47
CA LEU A 40 12.11 32.36 -13.06
C LEU A 40 11.25 33.34 -12.26
N VAL A 41 10.24 32.82 -11.56
CA VAL A 41 9.37 33.59 -10.68
C VAL A 41 9.69 33.27 -9.23
N VAL A 42 10.31 34.23 -8.54
CA VAL A 42 10.65 34.10 -7.12
C VAL A 42 9.47 34.59 -6.31
N ALA A 43 8.72 33.65 -5.75
CA ALA A 43 7.39 33.91 -5.23
C ALA A 43 7.25 33.39 -3.80
N GLY A 44 7.24 34.32 -2.85
CA GLY A 44 7.19 33.98 -1.43
C GLY A 44 5.87 33.30 -1.02
N ALA A 45 5.80 32.83 0.23
CA ALA A 45 4.61 32.17 0.75
C ALA A 45 3.33 33.00 0.59
N GLY A 46 2.25 32.37 0.10
CA GLY A 46 0.95 33.02 -0.05
C GLY A 46 0.85 34.07 -1.16
N SER A 47 1.85 34.16 -2.06
CA SER A 47 1.90 35.18 -3.11
C SER A 47 0.97 34.95 -4.31
N GLY A 48 0.22 33.86 -4.32
CA GLY A 48 -0.67 33.51 -5.44
C GLY A 48 0.05 32.88 -6.64
N LYS A 49 1.10 32.09 -6.39
CA LYS A 49 1.87 31.33 -7.39
C LYS A 49 0.98 30.61 -8.41
N THR A 50 0.16 29.68 -7.94
CA THR A 50 -0.72 28.86 -8.78
C THR A 50 -1.78 29.69 -9.53
N GLU A 51 -2.29 30.78 -8.92
CA GLU A 51 -3.23 31.69 -9.60
C GLU A 51 -2.55 32.42 -10.76
N THR A 52 -1.34 32.90 -10.54
CA THR A 52 -0.56 33.63 -11.54
C THR A 52 -0.13 32.69 -12.67
N MET A 53 0.25 31.45 -12.36
CA MET A 53 0.56 30.42 -13.37
C MET A 53 -0.66 30.06 -14.23
N ALA A 54 -1.83 29.88 -13.60
CA ALA A 54 -3.07 29.61 -14.34
C ALA A 54 -3.43 30.78 -15.25
N ALA A 55 -3.33 32.02 -14.76
CA ALA A 55 -3.56 33.22 -15.56
C ALA A 55 -2.57 33.33 -16.75
N ARG A 56 -1.31 32.92 -16.57
CA ARG A 56 -0.32 32.86 -17.66
C ARG A 56 -0.72 31.87 -18.75
N VAL A 57 -1.15 30.65 -18.40
CA VAL A 57 -1.64 29.67 -19.39
C VAL A 57 -2.79 30.24 -20.20
N VAL A 58 -3.76 30.84 -19.52
CA VAL A 58 -4.95 31.44 -20.12
C VAL A 58 -4.58 32.59 -21.05
N TRP A 59 -3.61 33.42 -20.67
CA TRP A 59 -3.10 34.51 -21.49
C TRP A 59 -2.36 34.01 -22.75
N LEU A 60 -1.55 32.95 -22.63
CA LEU A 60 -0.86 32.33 -23.76
C LEU A 60 -1.85 31.75 -24.78
N VAL A 61 -2.91 31.09 -24.30
CA VAL A 61 -3.97 30.53 -25.16
C VAL A 61 -4.82 31.63 -25.79
N ALA A 62 -5.27 32.63 -25.01
CA ALA A 62 -6.10 33.74 -25.50
C ALA A 62 -5.44 34.52 -26.65
N ASN A 63 -4.12 34.72 -26.57
CA ASN A 63 -3.36 35.46 -27.56
C ASN A 63 -2.81 34.57 -28.69
N GLY A 64 -3.14 33.28 -28.71
CA GLY A 64 -2.74 32.35 -29.77
C GLY A 64 -1.26 31.99 -29.79
N HIS A 65 -0.57 32.09 -28.64
CA HIS A 65 0.83 31.67 -28.52
C HIS A 65 0.97 30.15 -28.47
N VAL A 66 0.01 29.45 -27.85
CA VAL A 66 -0.02 27.98 -27.73
C VAL A 66 -1.47 27.48 -27.75
N GLN A 67 -1.68 26.24 -28.18
CA GLN A 67 -2.91 25.49 -27.92
C GLN A 67 -2.87 24.86 -26.52
N PRO A 68 -4.03 24.60 -25.89
CA PRO A 68 -4.07 23.95 -24.58
C PRO A 68 -3.33 22.61 -24.52
N SER A 69 -3.38 21.80 -25.58
CA SER A 69 -2.68 20.50 -25.67
C SER A 69 -1.16 20.62 -25.72
N GLU A 70 -0.63 21.80 -26.05
CA GLU A 70 0.81 22.12 -26.09
C GLU A 70 1.34 22.64 -24.74
N VAL A 71 0.52 22.63 -23.69
CA VAL A 71 0.88 23.10 -22.34
C VAL A 71 1.20 21.91 -21.43
N LEU A 72 2.39 21.93 -20.81
CA LEU A 72 2.80 21.02 -19.76
C LEU A 72 2.89 21.74 -18.41
N GLY A 73 2.17 21.26 -17.42
CA GLY A 73 2.29 21.68 -16.03
C GLY A 73 2.89 20.58 -15.16
N LEU A 74 4.01 20.85 -14.50
CA LEU A 74 4.63 19.93 -13.56
C LEU A 74 4.55 20.47 -12.13
N THR A 75 4.13 19.63 -11.19
CA THR A 75 4.07 19.97 -9.76
C THR A 75 4.72 18.87 -8.90
N PHE A 76 5.02 19.19 -7.64
CA PHE A 76 5.63 18.20 -6.73
C PHE A 76 4.61 17.20 -6.15
N THR A 77 3.34 17.59 -5.98
CA THR A 77 2.32 16.76 -5.28
C THR A 77 1.14 16.44 -6.17
N ARG A 78 0.53 15.25 -5.98
CA ARG A 78 -0.66 14.84 -6.73
C ARG A 78 -1.84 15.81 -6.54
N LYS A 79 -2.03 16.32 -5.31
CA LYS A 79 -3.05 17.34 -5.00
C LYS A 79 -2.77 18.64 -5.75
N GLY A 80 -1.53 19.13 -5.74
CA GLY A 80 -1.15 20.33 -6.50
C GLY A 80 -1.38 20.17 -8.00
N ALA A 81 -1.08 19.00 -8.57
CA ALA A 81 -1.40 18.69 -9.96
C ALA A 81 -2.92 18.72 -10.23
N GLY A 82 -3.72 18.08 -9.38
CA GLY A 82 -5.18 18.07 -9.51
C GLY A 82 -5.81 19.47 -9.41
N GLU A 83 -5.41 20.25 -8.40
CA GLU A 83 -5.90 21.63 -8.20
C GLU A 83 -5.48 22.56 -9.35
N PHE A 84 -4.25 22.42 -9.86
CA PHE A 84 -3.78 23.20 -10.99
C PHE A 84 -4.54 22.84 -12.28
N ALA A 85 -4.73 21.55 -12.55
CA ALA A 85 -5.52 21.06 -13.68
C ALA A 85 -6.97 21.56 -13.65
N GLU A 86 -7.63 21.43 -12.49
CA GLU A 86 -9.01 21.88 -12.31
C GLU A 86 -9.14 23.39 -12.53
N ARG A 87 -8.19 24.17 -11.99
CA ARG A 87 -8.16 25.62 -12.12
C ARG A 87 -7.98 26.06 -13.56
N VAL A 88 -6.98 25.51 -14.26
CA VAL A 88 -6.74 25.83 -15.67
C VAL A 88 -7.94 25.42 -16.52
N GLY A 89 -8.49 24.22 -16.31
CA GLY A 89 -9.68 23.75 -17.02
C GLY A 89 -10.90 24.66 -16.80
N ARG A 90 -11.11 25.15 -15.57
CA ARG A 90 -12.17 26.14 -15.27
C ARG A 90 -11.96 27.44 -16.04
N ARG A 91 -10.73 27.96 -16.07
CA ARG A 91 -10.40 29.22 -16.77
C ARG A 91 -10.52 29.09 -18.29
N LEU A 92 -10.13 27.97 -18.87
CA LEU A 92 -10.30 27.69 -20.31
C LEU A 92 -11.78 27.64 -20.71
N ARG A 93 -12.64 27.06 -19.86
CA ARG A 93 -14.11 27.11 -20.06
C ARG A 93 -14.65 28.54 -20.03
N GLN A 94 -14.18 29.37 -19.10
CA GLN A 94 -14.56 30.80 -19.06
C GLN A 94 -14.13 31.54 -20.34
N LEU A 95 -12.92 31.25 -20.83
CA LEU A 95 -12.36 31.85 -22.04
C LEU A 95 -13.16 31.46 -23.29
N THR A 96 -13.62 30.20 -23.35
CA THR A 96 -14.54 29.71 -24.39
C THR A 96 -15.89 30.42 -24.33
N HIS A 97 -16.48 30.53 -23.13
CA HIS A 97 -17.76 31.20 -22.93
C HIS A 97 -17.71 32.70 -23.27
N ALA A 98 -16.57 33.35 -23.02
CA ALA A 98 -16.33 34.75 -23.38
C ALA A 98 -16.05 34.97 -24.89
N GLY A 99 -16.00 33.91 -25.70
CA GLY A 99 -15.71 33.98 -27.13
C GLY A 99 -14.28 34.43 -27.46
N LEU A 100 -13.36 34.30 -26.49
CA LEU A 100 -11.95 34.70 -26.66
C LEU A 100 -11.07 33.58 -27.23
N TRP A 101 -11.59 32.36 -27.26
CA TRP A 101 -11.02 31.19 -27.92
C TRP A 101 -12.16 30.24 -28.25
N THR A 102 -11.96 29.45 -29.29
CA THR A 102 -12.92 28.44 -29.73
C THR A 102 -12.15 27.15 -29.93
N PRO A 103 -12.54 26.05 -29.25
CA PRO A 103 -11.90 24.76 -29.44
C PRO A 103 -11.96 24.35 -30.92
N PRO A 104 -10.89 23.76 -31.47
CA PRO A 104 -10.98 23.01 -32.70
C PRO A 104 -12.08 21.94 -32.62
N VAL A 105 -12.85 21.78 -33.69
CA VAL A 105 -13.88 20.75 -33.81
C VAL A 105 -13.32 19.61 -34.63
N ASP A 106 -13.58 18.36 -34.24
CA ASP A 106 -13.17 17.21 -35.05
C ASP A 106 -13.88 17.28 -36.42
N PRO A 107 -13.13 17.25 -37.54
CA PRO A 107 -13.71 17.31 -38.87
C PRO A 107 -14.63 16.13 -39.21
N GLU A 108 -14.46 14.97 -38.58
CA GLU A 108 -15.17 13.74 -38.95
C GLU A 108 -16.55 13.60 -38.30
N ASP A 109 -16.71 14.02 -37.04
CA ASP A 109 -17.94 13.83 -36.27
C ASP A 109 -18.49 15.10 -35.60
N GLY A 110 -17.83 16.25 -35.78
CA GLY A 110 -18.31 17.54 -35.29
C GLY A 110 -18.32 17.66 -33.76
N THR A 111 -17.69 16.70 -33.07
CA THR A 111 -17.58 16.71 -31.62
C THR A 111 -16.44 17.61 -31.16
N GLN A 112 -16.55 18.15 -29.94
CA GLN A 112 -15.42 18.86 -29.33
C GLN A 112 -14.32 17.84 -29.03
N SER A 113 -13.12 18.08 -29.56
CA SER A 113 -11.96 17.22 -29.31
C SER A 113 -11.68 17.14 -27.80
N LEU A 114 -11.74 15.93 -27.24
CA LEU A 114 -11.29 15.64 -25.87
C LEU A 114 -9.77 15.84 -25.69
N ALA A 115 -9.02 16.00 -26.79
CA ALA A 115 -7.56 16.12 -26.79
C ALA A 115 -7.03 17.52 -26.45
N ASP A 116 -7.90 18.53 -26.31
CA ASP A 116 -7.49 19.94 -26.12
C ASP A 116 -7.44 20.37 -24.65
N THR A 117 -7.05 19.47 -23.75
CA THR A 117 -6.77 19.82 -22.35
C THR A 117 -5.27 19.88 -22.08
N PRO A 118 -4.80 20.82 -21.24
CA PRO A 118 -3.41 20.88 -20.84
C PRO A 118 -3.00 19.63 -20.06
N THR A 119 -1.77 19.17 -20.29
CA THR A 119 -1.22 18.03 -19.56
C THR A 119 -0.66 18.53 -18.24
N VAL A 120 -1.27 18.13 -17.11
CA VAL A 120 -0.79 18.47 -15.78
C VAL A 120 -0.46 17.20 -15.01
N GLN A 121 0.79 17.06 -14.58
CA GLN A 121 1.32 15.86 -13.95
C GLN A 121 2.25 16.22 -12.79
N THR A 122 2.58 15.23 -11.95
CA THR A 122 3.71 15.39 -11.03
C THR A 122 5.03 15.09 -11.75
N TYR A 123 6.17 15.59 -11.23
CA TYR A 123 7.49 15.26 -11.78
C TYR A 123 7.74 13.75 -11.90
N HIS A 124 7.35 12.98 -10.87
CA HIS A 124 7.49 11.52 -10.89
C HIS A 124 6.55 10.86 -11.91
N ALA A 125 5.32 11.34 -12.07
CA ALA A 125 4.41 10.78 -13.08
C ALA A 125 4.92 11.05 -14.50
N TYR A 126 5.48 12.24 -14.73
CA TYR A 126 6.08 12.61 -16.00
C TYR A 126 7.34 11.76 -16.32
N ALA A 127 8.23 11.58 -15.34
CA ALA A 127 9.38 10.68 -15.47
C ALA A 127 8.93 9.22 -15.76
N GLY A 128 7.90 8.74 -15.06
CA GLY A 128 7.33 7.41 -15.29
C GLY A 128 6.78 7.24 -16.70
N ARG A 129 6.09 8.26 -17.24
CA ARG A 129 5.63 8.27 -18.64
C ARG A 129 6.80 8.15 -19.62
N LEU A 130 7.87 8.92 -19.41
CA LEU A 130 9.06 8.87 -20.27
C LEU A 130 9.75 7.50 -20.22
N VAL A 131 9.89 6.91 -19.03
CA VAL A 131 10.47 5.56 -18.87
C VAL A 131 9.57 4.51 -19.51
N SER A 132 8.25 4.62 -19.41
CA SER A 132 7.32 3.68 -20.05
C SER A 132 7.35 3.80 -21.59
N GLU A 133 7.34 5.01 -22.14
CA GLU A 133 7.32 5.26 -23.59
C GLU A 133 8.67 4.99 -24.27
N HIS A 134 9.78 5.20 -23.57
CA HIS A 134 11.12 5.17 -24.17
C HIS A 134 12.12 4.22 -23.49
N GLY A 135 11.74 3.57 -22.38
CA GLY A 135 12.62 2.73 -21.56
C GLY A 135 13.26 1.56 -22.31
N LEU A 136 12.58 1.02 -23.33
CA LEU A 136 13.11 -0.05 -24.20
C LEU A 136 14.45 0.34 -24.86
N ARG A 137 14.69 1.64 -25.10
CA ARG A 137 15.99 2.13 -25.63
C ARG A 137 17.16 1.84 -24.70
N MET A 138 16.90 1.76 -23.39
CA MET A 138 17.89 1.42 -22.36
C MET A 138 17.77 -0.03 -21.89
N GLY A 139 16.94 -0.85 -22.54
CA GLY A 139 16.65 -2.22 -22.10
C GLY A 139 15.79 -2.30 -20.83
N ILE A 140 14.97 -1.28 -20.56
CA ILE A 140 14.02 -1.26 -19.44
C ILE A 140 12.63 -1.59 -19.97
N GLU A 141 11.97 -2.57 -19.36
CA GLU A 141 10.63 -2.98 -19.75
C GLU A 141 9.59 -1.91 -19.36
N PRO A 142 8.62 -1.57 -20.23
CA PRO A 142 7.60 -0.56 -19.94
C PRO A 142 6.73 -0.88 -18.72
N ASP A 143 6.50 -2.18 -18.46
CA ASP A 143 5.67 -2.68 -17.36
C ASP A 143 6.51 -2.96 -16.09
N SER A 144 7.66 -2.31 -15.94
CA SER A 144 8.51 -2.45 -14.75
C SER A 144 7.74 -2.09 -13.48
N ARG A 145 7.79 -2.97 -12.48
CA ARG A 145 7.06 -2.82 -11.22
C ARG A 145 7.70 -1.72 -10.37
N LEU A 146 6.89 -0.73 -9.97
CA LEU A 146 7.32 0.30 -9.03
C LEU A 146 7.22 -0.20 -7.58
N LEU A 147 8.34 -0.22 -6.86
CA LEU A 147 8.45 -0.69 -5.48
C LEU A 147 7.95 0.38 -4.48
N SER A 148 7.27 -0.07 -3.41
CA SER A 148 7.04 0.74 -2.21
C SER A 148 8.31 0.77 -1.34
N GLU A 149 8.37 1.66 -0.33
CA GLU A 149 9.51 1.73 0.61
C GLU A 149 9.72 0.40 1.35
N ALA A 150 8.64 -0.24 1.81
CA ALA A 150 8.70 -1.55 2.44
C ALA A 150 9.14 -2.67 1.48
N ALA A 151 8.74 -2.61 0.20
CA ALA A 151 9.20 -3.59 -0.79
C ALA A 151 10.68 -3.39 -1.13
N ALA A 152 11.14 -2.14 -1.25
CA ALA A 152 12.56 -1.80 -1.40
C ALA A 152 13.39 -2.31 -0.20
N TRP A 153 12.89 -2.10 1.02
CA TRP A 153 13.51 -2.63 2.24
C TRP A 153 13.60 -4.17 2.22
N GLN A 154 12.54 -4.87 1.79
CA GLN A 154 12.56 -6.33 1.70
C GLN A 154 13.60 -6.85 0.68
N PHE A 155 13.72 -6.18 -0.47
CA PHE A 155 14.73 -6.52 -1.46
C PHE A 155 16.13 -6.29 -0.90
N ALA A 156 16.36 -5.18 -0.20
CA ALA A 156 17.63 -4.91 0.46
C ALA A 156 17.91 -5.92 1.58
N ALA A 157 16.90 -6.30 2.39
CA ALA A 157 17.02 -7.33 3.41
C ALA A 157 17.43 -8.69 2.83
N GLU A 158 16.79 -9.12 1.74
CA GLU A 158 17.15 -10.35 1.04
C GLU A 158 18.62 -10.34 0.61
N VAL A 159 19.08 -9.23 0.02
CA VAL A 159 20.47 -9.11 -0.44
C VAL A 159 21.46 -9.06 0.72
N VAL A 160 21.13 -8.33 1.79
CA VAL A 160 21.98 -8.22 2.99
C VAL A 160 22.10 -9.58 3.68
N SER A 161 20.99 -10.29 3.93
CA SER A 161 21.01 -11.59 4.59
C SER A 161 21.70 -12.67 3.75
N ALA A 162 21.64 -12.57 2.41
CA ALA A 162 22.29 -13.50 1.49
C ALA A 162 23.74 -13.12 1.14
N TYR A 163 24.25 -11.99 1.65
CA TYR A 163 25.60 -11.54 1.31
C TYR A 163 26.68 -12.36 2.03
N ASP A 164 27.64 -12.86 1.25
CA ASP A 164 28.68 -13.79 1.66
C ASP A 164 30.11 -13.20 1.54
N GLY A 165 30.22 -11.92 1.17
CA GLY A 165 31.50 -11.21 1.05
C GLY A 165 32.03 -10.64 2.37
N PRO A 166 33.22 -10.00 2.35
CA PRO A 166 33.84 -9.44 3.55
C PRO A 166 32.99 -8.32 4.18
N MET A 167 32.74 -8.42 5.49
CA MET A 167 31.95 -7.45 6.27
C MET A 167 32.55 -7.18 7.67
N ASP A 168 33.82 -7.57 7.90
CA ASP A 168 34.47 -7.50 9.23
C ASP A 168 34.51 -6.09 9.84
N ARG A 169 34.40 -5.04 9.01
CA ARG A 169 34.43 -3.63 9.42
C ARG A 169 33.05 -3.06 9.73
N VAL A 170 31.98 -3.75 9.32
CA VAL A 170 30.60 -3.28 9.49
C VAL A 170 30.05 -3.81 10.82
N ASP A 171 30.47 -3.17 11.91
CA ASP A 171 29.97 -3.48 13.27
C ASP A 171 28.65 -2.75 13.54
N ARG A 172 27.58 -3.16 12.84
CA ARG A 172 26.22 -2.62 12.98
C ARG A 172 25.18 -3.74 12.92
N HIS A 173 24.01 -3.47 13.50
CA HIS A 173 22.88 -4.39 13.40
C HIS A 173 22.41 -4.49 11.94
N GLU A 174 21.96 -5.67 11.52
CA GLU A 174 21.54 -5.95 10.14
C GLU A 174 20.51 -4.93 9.63
N SER A 175 19.51 -4.59 10.45
CA SER A 175 18.49 -3.57 10.12
C SER A 175 19.08 -2.20 9.78
N THR A 176 20.19 -1.80 10.42
CA THR A 176 20.89 -0.54 10.13
C THR A 176 21.60 -0.61 8.79
N VAL A 177 22.17 -1.78 8.45
CA VAL A 177 22.82 -2.00 7.15
C VAL A 177 21.78 -1.98 6.02
N ILE A 178 20.63 -2.63 6.22
CA ILE A 178 19.53 -2.65 5.24
C ILE A 178 19.05 -1.23 4.95
N ALA A 179 18.79 -0.43 5.98
CA ALA A 179 18.41 0.97 5.82
C ALA A 179 19.47 1.77 5.05
N ALA A 180 20.75 1.63 5.42
CA ALA A 180 21.84 2.31 4.73
C ALA A 180 21.96 1.92 3.25
N VAL A 181 21.72 0.66 2.88
CA VAL A 181 21.73 0.21 1.48
C VAL A 181 20.63 0.89 0.67
N VAL A 182 19.41 0.99 1.21
CA VAL A 182 18.29 1.67 0.55
C VAL A 182 18.58 3.17 0.42
N ASP A 183 19.02 3.81 1.51
CA ASP A 183 19.26 5.26 1.54
C ASP A 183 20.38 5.67 0.58
N ILE A 184 21.52 4.97 0.59
CA ILE A 184 22.64 5.27 -0.32
C ILE A 184 22.24 4.99 -1.77
N ALA A 185 21.53 3.90 -2.05
CA ALA A 185 21.06 3.60 -3.41
C ALA A 185 20.13 4.70 -3.94
N GLY A 186 19.20 5.17 -3.11
CA GLY A 186 18.29 6.27 -3.44
C GLY A 186 19.04 7.58 -3.68
N GLU A 187 19.92 7.98 -2.76
CA GLU A 187 20.67 9.24 -2.90
C GLU A 187 21.63 9.22 -4.09
N MET A 188 22.28 8.08 -4.38
CA MET A 188 23.07 7.93 -5.60
C MET A 188 22.22 8.10 -6.86
N ALA A 189 21.00 7.55 -6.89
CA ALA A 189 20.09 7.72 -8.02
C ALA A 189 19.68 9.20 -8.20
N GLU A 190 19.35 9.90 -7.12
CA GLU A 190 18.99 11.33 -7.15
C GLU A 190 20.14 12.24 -7.62
N HIS A 191 21.39 11.84 -7.41
CA HIS A 191 22.58 12.57 -7.87
C HIS A 191 23.26 11.93 -9.09
N LEU A 192 22.62 10.94 -9.72
CA LEU A 192 23.10 10.22 -10.91
C LEU A 192 24.49 9.57 -10.75
N ARG A 193 24.85 9.15 -9.53
CA ARG A 193 26.12 8.48 -9.20
C ARG A 193 26.02 6.96 -9.24
N THR A 194 27.19 6.34 -9.36
CA THR A 194 27.38 4.90 -9.35
C THR A 194 28.06 4.42 -8.07
N PRO A 195 27.83 3.17 -7.65
CA PRO A 195 28.51 2.60 -6.48
C PRO A 195 30.03 2.65 -6.58
N ASP A 196 30.59 2.47 -7.79
CA ASP A 196 32.04 2.50 -8.01
C ASP A 196 32.61 3.91 -7.81
N GLU A 197 31.97 4.96 -8.33
CA GLU A 197 32.39 6.36 -8.10
C GLU A 197 32.42 6.71 -6.60
N VAL A 198 31.40 6.29 -5.86
CA VAL A 198 31.33 6.52 -4.40
C VAL A 198 32.44 5.75 -3.69
N ARG A 199 32.64 4.48 -4.05
CA ARG A 199 33.69 3.64 -3.46
C ARG A 199 35.08 4.23 -3.69
N ASP A 200 35.40 4.59 -4.93
CA ASP A 200 36.71 5.11 -5.32
C ASP A 200 37.00 6.43 -4.64
N TYR A 201 35.99 7.31 -4.53
CA TYR A 201 36.12 8.56 -3.79
C TYR A 201 36.43 8.30 -2.31
N LEU A 202 35.66 7.44 -1.63
CA LEU A 202 35.87 7.12 -0.21
C LEU A 202 37.26 6.54 0.04
N LEU A 203 37.72 5.62 -0.81
CA LEU A 203 39.06 5.03 -0.71
C LEU A 203 40.16 6.07 -0.99
N GLY A 204 39.95 6.99 -1.93
CA GLY A 204 40.87 8.09 -2.20
C GLY A 204 41.05 9.03 -0.99
N VAL A 205 39.97 9.33 -0.26
CA VAL A 205 40.06 10.10 0.99
C VAL A 205 40.92 9.34 2.02
N VAL A 206 40.66 8.04 2.20
CA VAL A 206 41.40 7.22 3.18
C VAL A 206 42.89 7.12 2.82
N GLU A 207 43.21 6.92 1.54
CA GLU A 207 44.59 6.86 1.04
C GLU A 207 45.32 8.18 1.27
N GLN A 208 44.68 9.32 0.96
CA GLN A 208 45.27 10.63 1.20
C GLN A 208 45.55 10.87 2.68
N VAL A 209 44.59 10.56 3.56
CA VAL A 209 44.81 10.70 5.01
C VAL A 209 45.97 9.82 5.51
N ALA A 210 46.14 8.63 4.94
CA ALA A 210 47.25 7.74 5.26
C ALA A 210 48.61 8.26 4.75
N SER A 211 48.62 9.05 3.68
CA SER A 211 49.84 9.61 3.08
C SER A 211 50.36 10.87 3.79
N LEU A 212 49.56 11.49 4.66
CA LEU A 212 49.90 12.74 5.35
C LEU A 212 51.12 12.61 6.29
N PRO A 213 52.00 13.63 6.36
CA PRO A 213 53.04 13.73 7.37
C PRO A 213 52.48 13.57 8.80
N GLY A 214 53.03 12.63 9.56
CA GLY A 214 52.55 12.27 10.90
C GLY A 214 51.54 11.12 10.96
N ALA A 215 50.97 10.70 9.82
CA ALA A 215 50.08 9.54 9.71
C ALA A 215 50.81 8.20 9.47
N GLY A 216 52.10 8.24 9.11
CA GLY A 216 52.92 7.10 8.63
C GLY A 216 53.07 5.88 9.54
N ARG A 217 52.46 5.88 10.74
CA ARG A 217 52.05 4.68 11.48
C ARG A 217 50.71 5.03 12.09
N VAL A 218 49.71 4.16 11.97
CA VAL A 218 48.37 4.24 12.64
C VAL A 218 48.45 4.59 14.16
N LYS A 219 49.63 4.54 14.78
CA LYS A 219 49.92 5.06 16.12
C LYS A 219 49.88 6.59 16.27
N GLY A 220 50.04 7.39 15.21
CA GLY A 220 50.02 8.86 15.26
C GLY A 220 48.62 9.49 15.15
N LEU A 221 47.64 8.72 14.67
CA LEU A 221 46.24 9.12 14.57
C LEU A 221 45.55 9.03 15.94
N SER A 222 44.71 10.02 16.23
CA SER A 222 43.85 10.02 17.41
C SER A 222 42.81 8.88 17.30
N GLN A 223 42.19 8.53 18.42
CA GLN A 223 41.07 7.57 18.39
C GLN A 223 39.86 8.10 17.62
N GLU A 224 39.69 9.42 17.55
CA GLU A 224 38.60 10.05 16.79
C GLU A 224 38.85 9.97 15.28
N ASP A 225 40.10 10.22 14.84
CA ASP A 225 40.48 10.13 13.43
C ASP A 225 40.28 8.70 12.89
N LYS A 226 40.67 7.69 13.70
CA LYS A 226 40.47 6.28 13.36
C LYS A 226 39.01 5.93 13.16
N LYS A 227 38.14 6.41 14.05
CA LYS A 227 36.69 6.17 13.93
C LYS A 227 36.12 6.75 12.64
N VAL A 228 36.57 7.92 12.20
CA VAL A 228 36.13 8.51 10.93
C VAL A 228 36.60 7.63 9.76
N LEU A 229 37.87 7.22 9.75
CA LEU A 229 38.39 6.33 8.69
C LEU A 229 37.69 4.96 8.67
N ASP A 230 37.41 4.38 9.83
CA ASP A 230 36.68 3.12 9.95
C ASP A 230 35.26 3.25 9.38
N VAL A 231 34.60 4.39 9.58
CA VAL A 231 33.30 4.70 8.97
C VAL A 231 33.40 4.79 7.45
N LEU A 232 34.38 5.52 6.91
CA LEU A 232 34.55 5.65 5.45
C LEU A 232 34.84 4.30 4.79
N LEU A 233 35.68 3.47 5.42
CA LEU A 233 35.98 2.10 4.97
C LEU A 233 34.74 1.20 5.05
N ALA A 234 33.99 1.24 6.15
CA ALA A 234 32.76 0.46 6.30
C ALA A 234 31.73 0.82 5.22
N ARG A 235 31.62 2.11 4.84
CA ARG A 235 30.74 2.56 3.75
C ARG A 235 31.22 2.08 2.38
N ALA A 236 32.53 2.11 2.12
CA ALA A 236 33.10 1.54 0.91
C ALA A 236 32.84 0.02 0.81
N ASP A 237 32.88 -0.70 1.94
CA ASP A 237 32.56 -2.13 2.01
C ASP A 237 31.08 -2.44 1.74
N LEU A 238 30.15 -1.48 1.91
CA LEU A 238 28.73 -1.63 1.56
C LEU A 238 28.46 -1.57 0.05
N MET A 239 29.32 -0.94 -0.75
CA MET A 239 29.05 -0.72 -2.18
C MET A 239 28.79 -2.00 -2.99
N PRO A 240 29.48 -3.13 -2.75
CA PRO A 240 29.13 -4.44 -3.32
C PRO A 240 27.71 -4.91 -2.99
N ILE A 241 27.18 -4.66 -1.79
CA ILE A 241 25.79 -4.98 -1.42
C ILE A 241 24.83 -4.10 -2.23
N VAL A 242 25.14 -2.80 -2.37
CA VAL A 242 24.31 -1.88 -3.16
C VAL A 242 24.27 -2.30 -4.63
N ILE A 243 25.39 -2.78 -5.19
CA ILE A 243 25.42 -3.37 -6.55
C ILE A 243 24.46 -4.56 -6.64
N ARG A 244 24.57 -5.54 -5.73
CA ARG A 244 23.66 -6.71 -5.71
C ARG A 244 22.19 -6.30 -5.53
N TYR A 245 21.90 -5.25 -4.76
CA TYR A 245 20.55 -4.70 -4.62
C TYR A 245 20.01 -4.12 -5.93
N GLN A 246 20.82 -3.35 -6.66
CA GLN A 246 20.47 -2.83 -7.98
C GLN A 246 20.29 -3.97 -9.01
N GLU A 247 21.12 -5.00 -8.97
CA GLU A 247 21.00 -6.20 -9.82
C GLU A 247 19.72 -7.00 -9.51
N LEU A 248 19.39 -7.18 -8.23
CA LEU A 248 18.17 -7.88 -7.82
C LEU A 248 16.92 -7.15 -8.35
N LYS A 249 16.85 -5.83 -8.20
CA LYS A 249 15.78 -4.99 -8.76
C LYS A 249 15.62 -5.22 -10.26
N ARG A 250 16.72 -5.17 -11.03
CA ARG A 250 16.72 -5.43 -12.48
C ARG A 250 16.29 -6.86 -12.83
N SER A 251 16.75 -7.86 -12.09
CA SER A 251 16.42 -9.27 -12.35
C SER A 251 14.94 -9.59 -12.17
N ARG A 252 14.22 -8.79 -11.37
CA ARG A 252 12.78 -8.88 -11.11
C ARG A 252 11.98 -7.77 -11.80
N THR A 253 12.56 -7.12 -12.82
CA THR A 253 11.89 -6.06 -13.60
C THR A 253 11.21 -5.02 -12.69
N SER A 254 11.93 -4.62 -11.65
CA SER A 254 11.43 -3.75 -10.58
C SER A 254 12.29 -2.49 -10.46
N LEU A 255 11.67 -1.37 -10.13
CA LEU A 255 12.29 -0.05 -9.96
C LEU A 255 11.72 0.61 -8.72
N ASP A 256 12.50 1.43 -8.03
CA ASP A 256 11.95 2.40 -7.07
C ASP A 256 11.77 3.79 -7.72
N TYR A 257 11.22 4.75 -6.96
CA TYR A 257 10.96 6.10 -7.46
C TYR A 257 12.25 6.84 -7.86
N ALA A 258 13.35 6.60 -7.13
CA ALA A 258 14.63 7.24 -7.41
C ALA A 258 15.27 6.66 -8.68
N ASP A 259 15.19 5.33 -8.88
CA ASP A 259 15.60 4.68 -10.13
C ASP A 259 14.84 5.25 -11.32
N GLN A 260 13.51 5.37 -11.19
CA GLN A 260 12.66 5.87 -12.28
C GLN A 260 13.08 7.28 -12.71
N MET A 261 13.40 8.15 -11.75
CA MET A 261 13.88 9.50 -12.03
C MET A 261 15.27 9.48 -12.68
N ALA A 262 16.20 8.71 -12.12
CA ALA A 262 17.56 8.57 -12.65
C ALA A 262 17.56 8.01 -14.08
N LEU A 263 16.70 7.02 -14.37
CA LEU A 263 16.52 6.46 -15.70
C LEU A 263 15.95 7.49 -16.67
N ALA A 264 14.91 8.25 -16.28
CA ALA A 264 14.37 9.32 -17.12
C ALA A 264 15.44 10.36 -17.46
N ALA A 265 16.24 10.79 -16.48
CA ALA A 265 17.32 11.75 -16.68
C ALA A 265 18.39 11.23 -17.65
N ARG A 266 18.85 9.98 -17.46
CA ARG A 266 19.80 9.32 -18.37
C ARG A 266 19.25 9.16 -19.77
N LEU A 267 17.96 8.83 -19.90
CA LEU A 267 17.28 8.70 -21.17
C LEU A 267 17.27 10.03 -21.94
N ALA A 268 16.93 11.13 -21.26
CA ALA A 268 16.97 12.46 -21.86
C ALA A 268 18.39 12.91 -22.25
N GLN A 269 19.41 12.52 -21.49
CA GLN A 269 20.81 12.84 -21.81
C GLN A 269 21.35 12.04 -23.00
N GLN A 270 21.06 10.74 -23.05
CA GLN A 270 21.64 9.82 -24.04
C GLN A 270 20.92 9.84 -25.39
N TYR A 271 19.63 10.19 -25.39
CA TYR A 271 18.77 10.16 -26.58
C TYR A 271 18.18 11.55 -26.88
N PRO A 272 18.91 12.45 -27.58
CA PRO A 272 18.46 13.81 -27.85
C PRO A 272 17.14 13.93 -28.64
N ASP A 273 16.78 12.88 -29.39
CA ASP A 273 15.50 12.80 -30.11
C ASP A 273 14.30 12.78 -29.17
N VAL A 274 14.43 12.25 -27.96
CA VAL A 274 13.38 12.32 -26.93
C VAL A 274 13.11 13.76 -26.53
N GLY A 275 14.16 14.55 -26.29
CA GLY A 275 14.01 15.98 -26.03
C GLY A 275 13.36 16.71 -27.21
N ALA A 276 13.73 16.37 -28.45
CA ALA A 276 13.11 16.94 -29.65
C ALA A 276 11.61 16.60 -29.77
N MET A 277 11.22 15.38 -29.43
CA MET A 277 9.80 14.96 -29.39
C MET A 277 9.02 15.74 -28.33
N GLU A 278 9.56 15.86 -27.11
CA GLU A 278 8.90 16.59 -26.02
C GLU A 278 8.78 18.08 -26.31
N ARG A 279 9.82 18.74 -26.84
CA ARG A 279 9.71 20.13 -27.31
C ARG A 279 8.76 20.25 -28.49
N GLY A 280 8.71 19.24 -29.36
CA GLY A 280 7.69 19.09 -30.41
C GLY A 280 6.27 19.20 -29.86
N ARG A 281 6.00 18.44 -28.79
CA ARG A 281 4.69 18.30 -28.14
C ARG A 281 4.32 19.49 -27.26
N PHE A 282 5.27 20.03 -26.51
CA PHE A 282 5.02 21.07 -25.52
C PHE A 282 5.75 22.36 -25.85
N ARG A 283 4.96 23.43 -26.08
CA ARG A 283 5.42 24.76 -26.46
C ARG A 283 5.39 25.74 -25.29
N ALA A 284 4.76 25.38 -24.17
CA ALA A 284 4.83 26.11 -22.91
C ALA A 284 4.93 25.13 -21.74
N VAL A 285 6.02 25.21 -20.97
CA VAL A 285 6.25 24.35 -19.81
C VAL A 285 6.23 25.19 -18.54
N LEU A 286 5.39 24.80 -17.58
CA LEU A 286 5.22 25.45 -16.29
C LEU A 286 5.68 24.50 -15.18
N LEU A 287 6.64 24.96 -14.38
CA LEU A 287 7.26 24.21 -13.30
C LEU A 287 6.88 24.87 -11.97
N ASP A 288 6.03 24.23 -11.17
CA ASP A 288 5.63 24.72 -9.84
C ASP A 288 6.46 24.06 -8.73
N GLU A 289 6.61 24.78 -7.61
CA GLU A 289 7.40 24.36 -6.45
C GLU A 289 8.84 23.93 -6.82
N PHE A 290 9.47 24.63 -7.77
CA PHE A 290 10.75 24.24 -8.36
C PHE A 290 11.91 24.17 -7.33
N GLN A 291 11.79 24.82 -6.17
CA GLN A 291 12.77 24.70 -5.10
C GLN A 291 12.90 23.26 -4.54
N ASP A 292 11.89 22.42 -4.72
CA ASP A 292 11.90 21.03 -4.22
C ASP A 292 12.44 20.03 -5.28
N THR A 293 13.07 20.54 -6.32
CA THR A 293 13.64 19.75 -7.43
C THR A 293 14.98 19.13 -7.03
N SER A 294 15.15 17.83 -7.30
CA SER A 294 16.42 17.10 -7.13
C SER A 294 17.40 17.36 -8.28
N GLU A 295 18.68 16.97 -8.13
CA GLU A 295 19.64 17.04 -9.24
C GLU A 295 19.22 16.20 -10.47
N ALA A 296 18.77 14.95 -10.28
CA ALA A 296 18.31 14.11 -11.38
C ALA A 296 17.16 14.76 -12.17
N GLN A 297 16.20 15.37 -11.46
CA GLN A 297 15.12 16.15 -12.07
C GLN A 297 15.63 17.40 -12.81
N MET A 298 16.60 18.14 -12.24
CA MET A 298 17.22 19.28 -12.90
C MET A 298 17.86 18.87 -14.22
N VAL A 299 18.64 17.79 -14.19
CA VAL A 299 19.28 17.21 -15.37
C VAL A 299 18.26 16.77 -16.42
N LEU A 300 17.22 16.05 -16.00
CA LEU A 300 16.11 15.63 -16.87
C LEU A 300 15.51 16.83 -17.61
N LEU A 301 15.10 17.86 -16.86
CA LEU A 301 14.43 19.03 -17.43
C LEU A 301 15.36 19.81 -18.35
N ARG A 302 16.64 19.98 -17.96
CA ARG A 302 17.63 20.66 -18.79
C ARG A 302 17.84 19.93 -20.12
N SER A 303 18.01 18.61 -20.07
CA SER A 303 18.24 17.78 -21.26
C SER A 303 17.03 17.70 -22.20
N LEU A 304 15.80 17.76 -21.67
CA LEU A 304 14.60 17.77 -22.50
C LEU A 304 14.31 19.15 -23.10
N LEU A 305 14.44 20.21 -22.30
CA LEU A 305 13.85 21.51 -22.62
C LEU A 305 14.84 22.51 -23.22
N ILE A 306 16.14 22.22 -23.19
CA ILE A 306 17.18 23.09 -23.74
C ILE A 306 17.81 22.45 -24.98
N ALA A 307 17.79 23.17 -26.09
CA ALA A 307 18.51 22.80 -27.30
C ALA A 307 19.17 24.04 -27.94
N PRO A 308 20.37 23.90 -28.53
CA PRO A 308 21.06 25.00 -29.17
C PRO A 308 20.21 25.63 -30.28
N GLY A 309 20.00 26.95 -30.21
CA GLY A 309 19.28 27.71 -31.24
C GLY A 309 17.74 27.60 -31.19
N GLU A 310 17.18 26.88 -30.21
CA GLU A 310 15.73 26.81 -29.98
C GLU A 310 15.32 27.73 -28.80
N PRO A 311 14.11 28.32 -28.83
CA PRO A 311 13.60 29.11 -27.71
C PRO A 311 13.31 28.23 -26.49
N VAL A 312 13.59 28.75 -25.29
CA VAL A 312 13.36 28.03 -24.02
C VAL A 312 12.07 28.55 -23.38
N ALA A 313 10.94 27.94 -23.74
CA ALA A 313 9.61 28.33 -23.30
C ALA A 313 9.22 27.75 -21.92
N VAL A 314 10.07 27.99 -20.92
CA VAL A 314 9.92 27.41 -19.57
C VAL A 314 9.67 28.51 -18.54
N THR A 315 8.66 28.33 -17.69
CA THR A 315 8.38 29.19 -16.54
C THR A 315 8.49 28.37 -15.26
N ALA A 316 9.50 28.65 -14.44
CA ALA A 316 9.67 28.05 -13.12
C ALA A 316 9.22 29.00 -12.01
N VAL A 317 8.48 28.48 -11.04
CA VAL A 317 7.99 29.23 -9.89
C VAL A 317 8.43 28.54 -8.61
N GLY A 318 8.94 29.31 -7.65
CA GLY A 318 9.39 28.74 -6.38
C GLY A 318 9.75 29.77 -5.32
N ASP A 319 10.03 29.27 -4.12
CA ASP A 319 10.51 30.03 -2.97
C ASP A 319 11.71 29.31 -2.35
N PRO A 320 12.94 29.86 -2.41
CA PRO A 320 14.12 29.18 -1.87
C PRO A 320 14.04 29.00 -0.34
N HIS A 321 13.20 29.78 0.36
CA HIS A 321 12.97 29.63 1.79
C HIS A 321 12.00 28.49 2.12
N GLN A 322 11.38 27.84 1.12
CA GLN A 322 10.48 26.69 1.30
C GLN A 322 11.04 25.38 0.74
N SER A 323 12.33 25.35 0.37
CA SER A 323 13.06 24.10 0.09
C SER A 323 13.24 23.36 1.42
N ILE A 324 12.46 22.31 1.65
CA ILE A 324 12.45 21.58 2.94
C ILE A 324 12.59 20.06 2.78
N PHE A 325 12.83 19.58 1.55
CA PHE A 325 12.96 18.15 1.24
C PHE A 325 14.40 17.77 0.88
N GLY A 326 15.40 18.33 1.58
CA GLY A 326 16.82 18.04 1.35
C GLY A 326 17.18 16.55 1.43
N TRP A 327 16.49 15.79 2.28
CA TRP A 327 16.61 14.33 2.38
C TRP A 327 16.08 13.57 1.15
N ARG A 328 15.37 14.25 0.23
CA ARG A 328 14.94 13.72 -1.09
C ARG A 328 15.80 14.28 -2.24
N GLY A 329 16.97 14.84 -1.93
CA GLY A 329 17.87 15.44 -2.92
C GLY A 329 17.49 16.86 -3.37
N ALA A 330 16.43 17.47 -2.81
CA ALA A 330 16.08 18.85 -3.12
C ALA A 330 17.09 19.84 -2.53
N SER A 331 17.48 20.85 -3.30
CA SER A 331 18.44 21.85 -2.82
C SER A 331 17.89 23.27 -2.84
N ALA A 332 18.32 24.07 -1.85
CA ALA A 332 18.07 25.51 -1.84
C ALA A 332 18.77 26.25 -3.01
N THR A 333 19.77 25.63 -3.66
CA THR A 333 20.45 26.18 -4.84
C THR A 333 19.67 25.95 -6.14
N SER A 334 18.63 25.12 -6.14
CA SER A 334 17.88 24.75 -7.36
C SER A 334 17.38 25.96 -8.15
N LEU A 335 16.86 26.98 -7.49
CA LEU A 335 16.39 28.19 -8.18
C LEU A 335 17.53 29.03 -8.76
N SER A 336 18.69 29.08 -8.10
CA SER A 336 19.88 29.73 -8.65
C SER A 336 20.40 28.96 -9.86
N ALA A 337 20.51 27.63 -9.72
CA ALA A 337 20.91 26.74 -10.80
C ALA A 337 19.96 26.84 -12.01
N PHE A 338 18.66 27.03 -11.80
CA PHE A 338 17.73 27.27 -12.92
C PHE A 338 18.10 28.53 -13.70
N ALA A 339 18.34 29.64 -13.00
CA ALA A 339 18.70 30.90 -13.65
C ALA A 339 20.01 30.80 -14.45
N GLU A 340 20.95 29.97 -13.99
CA GLU A 340 22.22 29.71 -14.66
C GLU A 340 22.08 28.77 -15.85
N HIS A 341 21.33 27.67 -15.72
CA HIS A 341 21.24 26.63 -16.75
C HIS A 341 20.19 26.93 -17.82
N PHE A 342 19.06 27.54 -17.46
CA PHE A 342 17.95 27.84 -18.38
C PHE A 342 18.07 29.27 -18.90
N HIS A 343 19.01 29.49 -19.84
CA HIS A 343 19.21 30.79 -20.47
C HIS A 343 19.11 30.71 -22.00
N GLY A 344 18.43 31.68 -22.60
CA GLY A 344 18.54 31.96 -24.04
C GLY A 344 19.62 33.02 -24.31
N GLU A 345 19.68 33.56 -25.54
CA GLU A 345 20.59 34.67 -25.87
C GLU A 345 20.39 35.90 -24.95
N ALA A 346 19.15 36.15 -24.52
CA ALA A 346 18.79 37.25 -23.62
C ALA A 346 18.91 36.91 -22.12
N GLY A 347 19.43 35.73 -21.76
CA GLY A 347 19.49 35.25 -20.38
C GLY A 347 18.13 34.80 -19.80
N CYS A 348 18.15 34.34 -18.55
CA CYS A 348 16.95 34.01 -17.78
C CYS A 348 16.32 35.26 -17.16
N ARG A 349 15.05 35.52 -17.44
CA ARG A 349 14.34 36.64 -16.81
C ARG A 349 13.90 36.24 -15.41
N GLN A 350 14.18 37.08 -14.41
CA GLN A 350 13.77 36.84 -13.03
C GLN A 350 12.74 37.90 -12.60
N LEU A 351 11.58 37.47 -12.09
CA LEU A 351 10.51 38.36 -11.62
C LEU A 351 10.05 37.96 -10.21
N PRO A 352 9.86 38.92 -9.29
CA PRO A 352 9.39 38.62 -7.94
C PRO A 352 7.86 38.66 -7.83
N LEU A 353 7.31 37.84 -6.92
CA LEU A 353 5.95 37.99 -6.38
C LEU A 353 6.04 38.15 -4.85
N ALA A 354 5.90 39.38 -4.37
CA ALA A 354 6.15 39.72 -2.96
C ALA A 354 4.87 39.98 -2.15
N THR A 355 3.72 40.11 -2.80
CA THR A 355 2.45 40.40 -2.10
C THR A 355 1.81 39.12 -1.59
N SER A 356 1.75 38.90 -0.27
CA SER A 356 1.02 37.77 0.32
C SER A 356 -0.47 38.09 0.40
N TRP A 357 -1.26 37.20 -0.19
CA TRP A 357 -2.73 37.22 -0.15
C TRP A 357 -3.30 36.38 0.98
N ARG A 358 -2.45 35.69 1.73
CA ARG A 358 -2.82 34.69 2.73
C ARG A 358 -2.82 35.25 4.16
N ASN A 359 -1.75 35.94 4.53
CA ASN A 359 -1.40 36.16 5.92
C ASN A 359 -1.68 37.60 6.35
N ASP A 360 -2.15 37.77 7.59
CA ASP A 360 -2.26 39.05 8.27
C ASP A 360 -0.90 39.64 8.67
N VAL A 361 -0.89 40.92 9.02
CA VAL A 361 0.33 41.72 9.20
C VAL A 361 1.28 41.15 10.27
N ALA A 362 0.76 40.71 11.41
CA ALA A 362 1.57 40.14 12.50
C ALA A 362 2.27 38.84 12.08
N VAL A 363 1.56 37.95 11.39
CA VAL A 363 2.11 36.68 10.90
C VAL A 363 3.21 36.93 9.86
N LEU A 364 3.02 37.90 8.96
CA LEU A 364 4.04 38.27 7.97
C LEU A 364 5.30 38.83 8.61
N LYS A 365 5.20 39.66 9.65
CA LYS A 365 6.37 40.17 10.37
C LYS A 365 7.18 39.05 11.01
N VAL A 366 6.51 38.05 11.58
CA VAL A 366 7.17 36.86 12.13
C VAL A 366 7.87 36.07 11.03
N ALA A 367 7.18 35.78 9.93
CA ALA A 367 7.78 35.06 8.80
C ALA A 367 9.00 35.81 8.21
N ASP A 368 8.90 37.13 8.05
CA ASP A 368 9.98 37.99 7.56
C ASP A 368 11.20 37.96 8.48
N ARG A 369 10.98 38.06 9.80
CA ARG A 369 12.05 37.95 10.81
C ARG A 369 12.72 36.58 10.81
N THR A 370 11.95 35.49 10.78
CA THR A 370 12.47 34.12 10.80
C THR A 370 13.32 33.80 9.57
N SER A 371 12.90 34.29 8.39
CA SER A 371 13.57 34.08 7.10
C SER A 371 14.73 35.05 6.82
N ALA A 372 14.84 36.17 7.55
CA ALA A 372 15.87 37.18 7.29
C ALA A 372 17.31 36.63 7.23
N PRO A 373 17.74 35.68 8.09
CA PRO A 373 19.08 35.07 7.98
C PRO A 373 19.31 34.29 6.69
N LEU A 374 18.25 33.78 6.06
CA LEU A 374 18.32 32.97 4.82
C LEU A 374 18.55 33.83 3.58
N ARG A 375 18.25 35.14 3.61
CA ARG A 375 18.36 36.04 2.44
C ARG A 375 19.81 36.34 2.02
N ARG A 376 20.79 35.91 2.80
CA ARG A 376 22.21 36.15 2.52
C ARG A 376 22.80 35.21 1.48
N SER A 377 22.07 34.17 1.08
CA SER A 377 22.53 33.15 0.13
C SER A 377 21.50 32.93 -1.00
N GLY A 378 21.98 32.85 -2.24
CA GLY A 378 21.18 32.47 -3.41
C GLY A 378 20.40 33.60 -4.09
N VAL A 379 19.26 33.25 -4.70
CA VAL A 379 18.41 34.17 -5.49
C VAL A 379 17.80 35.26 -4.59
N PRO A 380 17.81 36.55 -5.00
CA PRO A 380 17.23 37.63 -4.21
C PRO A 380 15.73 37.42 -3.92
N VAL A 381 15.38 37.20 -2.65
CA VAL A 381 13.98 37.12 -2.20
C VAL A 381 13.55 38.44 -1.59
N LEU A 382 12.52 39.05 -2.18
CA LEU A 382 11.91 40.25 -1.61
C LEU A 382 11.15 39.94 -0.31
N ALA A 383 11.19 40.88 0.63
CA ALA A 383 10.37 40.81 1.84
C ALA A 383 8.88 40.76 1.46
N LEU A 384 8.14 39.87 2.12
CA LEU A 384 6.70 39.73 1.88
C LEU A 384 5.95 40.98 2.34
N ARG A 385 5.00 41.43 1.52
CA ARG A 385 4.11 42.55 1.83
C ARG A 385 2.69 42.05 2.04
N PRO A 386 1.95 42.60 3.03
CA PRO A 386 0.54 42.29 3.19
C PRO A 386 -0.26 42.80 2.00
N ARG A 387 -1.37 42.13 1.69
CA ARG A 387 -2.44 42.70 0.86
C ARG A 387 -3.01 43.96 1.51
N ALA A 388 -3.63 44.83 0.69
CA ALA A 388 -4.08 46.16 1.14
C ALA A 388 -5.12 46.14 2.28
N ASP A 389 -5.89 45.06 2.37
CA ASP A 389 -6.96 44.82 3.33
C ASP A 389 -6.59 43.78 4.41
N ALA A 390 -5.29 43.46 4.57
CA ALA A 390 -4.84 42.52 5.59
C ALA A 390 -5.17 43.05 6.99
N ALA A 391 -5.71 42.17 7.86
CA ALA A 391 -5.97 42.55 9.23
C ALA A 391 -4.67 42.56 10.04
N ALA A 392 -4.74 43.07 11.28
CA ALA A 392 -3.56 43.13 12.14
C ALA A 392 -3.01 41.73 12.48
N GLY A 393 -3.91 40.77 12.73
CA GLY A 393 -3.57 39.44 13.25
C GLY A 393 -2.91 39.50 14.64
N ALA A 394 -2.55 38.34 15.18
CA ALA A 394 -1.81 38.24 16.44
C ALA A 394 -0.90 37.00 16.48
N VAL A 395 0.22 37.12 17.21
CA VAL A 395 1.10 35.97 17.48
C VAL A 395 1.34 35.89 18.98
N HIS A 396 1.00 34.76 19.57
CA HIS A 396 1.12 34.48 20.99
C HIS A 396 2.32 33.57 21.24
N ALA A 397 3.00 33.77 22.37
CA ALA A 397 4.11 32.93 22.79
C ALA A 397 3.94 32.46 24.23
N ALA A 398 4.29 31.20 24.50
CA ALA A 398 4.34 30.66 25.85
C ALA A 398 5.53 29.71 26.05
N ARG A 399 6.09 29.73 27.25
CA ARG A 399 7.03 28.72 27.74
C ARG A 399 6.44 28.03 28.96
N LEU A 400 6.24 26.72 28.84
CA LEU A 400 5.54 25.90 29.83
C LEU A 400 6.52 24.99 30.57
N GLU A 401 6.12 24.50 31.74
CA GLU A 401 6.98 23.65 32.56
C GLU A 401 7.16 22.27 31.91
N THR A 402 6.07 21.58 31.55
CA THR A 402 6.09 20.24 30.94
C THR A 402 5.46 20.19 29.54
N GLU A 403 5.74 19.12 28.79
CA GLU A 403 5.07 18.83 27.50
C GLU A 403 3.55 18.66 27.69
N GLU A 404 3.11 18.14 28.85
CA GLU A 404 1.70 18.01 29.23
C GLU A 404 1.02 19.36 29.42
N ASP A 405 1.67 20.30 30.11
CA ASP A 405 1.17 21.67 30.29
C ASP A 405 1.12 22.42 28.96
N GLU A 406 2.10 22.19 28.09
CA GLU A 406 2.14 22.72 26.73
C GLU A 406 0.94 22.24 25.91
N ALA A 407 0.67 20.94 25.87
CA ALA A 407 -0.47 20.38 25.13
C ALA A 407 -1.82 20.87 25.67
N GLU A 408 -1.96 20.98 27.00
CA GLU A 408 -3.13 21.56 27.65
C GLU A 408 -3.32 23.04 27.30
N HIS A 409 -2.23 23.82 27.25
CA HIS A 409 -2.28 25.23 26.85
C HIS A 409 -2.70 25.38 25.38
N VAL A 410 -2.16 24.55 24.48
CA VAL A 410 -2.54 24.53 23.06
C VAL A 410 -4.01 24.18 22.89
N ALA A 411 -4.51 23.13 23.56
CA ALA A 411 -5.90 22.71 23.46
C ALA A 411 -6.87 23.80 23.94
N ARG A 412 -6.55 24.44 25.06
CA ARG A 412 -7.34 25.56 25.60
C ARG A 412 -7.38 26.76 24.65
N TRP A 413 -6.23 27.12 24.04
CA TRP A 413 -6.17 28.23 23.10
C TRP A 413 -7.02 27.95 21.86
N ILE A 414 -6.90 26.76 21.27
CA ILE A 414 -7.71 26.37 20.10
C ILE A 414 -9.20 26.37 20.44
N ALA A 415 -9.58 25.81 21.59
CA ALA A 415 -10.98 25.81 22.03
C ALA A 415 -11.57 27.24 22.14
N GLY A 416 -10.77 28.22 22.59
CA GLY A 416 -11.17 29.63 22.66
C GLY A 416 -11.46 30.28 21.30
N GLN A 417 -10.80 29.80 20.24
CA GLN A 417 -11.02 30.27 18.86
C GLN A 417 -12.12 29.49 18.14
N TRP A 418 -12.23 28.20 18.45
CA TRP A 418 -13.14 27.26 17.80
C TRP A 418 -14.61 27.51 18.17
N PHE A 419 -14.88 27.90 19.42
CA PHE A 419 -16.23 28.03 19.95
C PHE A 419 -16.69 29.49 20.12
N GLU A 420 -17.91 29.79 19.66
CA GLU A 420 -18.63 31.07 19.85
C GLU A 420 -19.39 31.13 21.19
N GLY A 421 -19.49 29.99 21.87
CA GLY A 421 -20.23 29.70 23.10
C GLY A 421 -20.24 28.18 23.33
N PRO A 422 -20.92 27.65 24.36
CA PRO A 422 -20.91 26.21 24.66
C PRO A 422 -21.37 25.38 23.45
N GLY A 423 -20.44 24.65 22.83
CA GLY A 423 -20.71 23.69 21.74
C GLY A 423 -21.02 24.28 20.35
N ARG A 424 -20.99 25.60 20.14
CA ARG A 424 -21.27 26.22 18.83
C ARG A 424 -19.99 26.58 18.08
N HIS A 425 -19.74 25.91 16.96
CA HIS A 425 -18.57 26.12 16.10
C HIS A 425 -18.62 27.47 15.33
N ARG A 426 -17.50 28.21 15.31
CA ARG A 426 -17.34 29.51 14.60
C ARG A 426 -17.19 29.40 13.08
N LYS A 427 -17.23 28.19 12.50
CA LYS A 427 -16.88 27.95 11.08
C LYS A 427 -15.49 28.47 10.72
N VAL A 428 -14.53 28.16 11.58
CA VAL A 428 -13.11 28.52 11.40
C VAL A 428 -12.29 27.25 11.25
N THR A 429 -11.13 27.37 10.62
CA THR A 429 -10.19 26.26 10.44
C THR A 429 -9.02 26.39 11.42
N ALA A 430 -8.58 25.27 12.01
CA ALA A 430 -7.47 25.28 12.96
C ALA A 430 -6.55 24.06 12.78
N ALA A 431 -5.25 24.26 13.03
CA ALA A 431 -4.27 23.18 12.99
C ALA A 431 -3.20 23.27 14.09
N VAL A 432 -2.69 22.10 14.50
CA VAL A 432 -1.50 21.95 15.35
C VAL A 432 -0.38 21.32 14.53
N LEU A 433 0.72 22.07 14.34
CA LEU A 433 1.86 21.67 13.52
C LEU A 433 3.03 21.23 14.42
N CYS A 434 3.23 19.93 14.58
CA CYS A 434 4.35 19.43 15.41
C CYS A 434 5.57 19.07 14.53
N ARG A 435 6.79 19.36 15.02
CA ARG A 435 8.03 18.91 14.36
C ARG A 435 8.24 17.40 14.47
N LYS A 436 7.87 16.80 15.60
CA LYS A 436 8.00 15.37 15.91
C LYS A 436 6.62 14.76 16.19
N ARG A 437 6.33 13.61 15.58
CA ARG A 437 5.09 12.85 15.79
C ARG A 437 4.90 12.36 17.22
N ALA A 438 5.96 12.25 18.01
CA ALA A 438 5.90 11.86 19.42
C ALA A 438 5.00 12.79 20.28
N LEU A 439 4.76 14.03 19.83
CA LEU A 439 3.84 14.96 20.49
C LEU A 439 2.36 14.74 20.12
N PHE A 440 2.06 13.96 19.07
CA PHE A 440 0.70 13.85 18.54
C PHE A 440 -0.27 13.25 19.55
N SER A 441 0.07 12.11 20.19
CA SER A 441 -0.82 11.46 21.15
C SER A 441 -1.23 12.41 22.26
N LEU A 442 -0.25 13.07 22.86
CA LEU A 442 -0.49 14.02 23.95
C LEU A 442 -1.35 15.22 23.51
N VAL A 443 -1.09 15.77 22.33
CA VAL A 443 -1.90 16.88 21.77
C VAL A 443 -3.32 16.42 21.46
N VAL A 444 -3.49 15.28 20.81
CA VAL A 444 -4.80 14.71 20.44
C VAL A 444 -5.63 14.44 21.69
N ASP A 445 -5.04 13.79 22.69
CA ASP A 445 -5.70 13.47 23.96
C ASP A 445 -6.22 14.75 24.64
N ARG A 446 -5.43 15.83 24.65
CA ARG A 446 -5.84 17.11 25.25
C ARG A 446 -6.90 17.84 24.41
N LEU A 447 -6.77 17.87 23.08
CA LEU A 447 -7.79 18.46 22.21
C LEU A 447 -9.15 17.76 22.39
N GLN A 448 -9.17 16.43 22.41
CA GLN A 448 -10.37 15.63 22.64
C GLN A 448 -10.96 15.87 24.04
N ALA A 449 -10.12 16.02 25.07
CA ALA A 449 -10.56 16.35 26.42
C ALA A 449 -11.28 17.72 26.50
N HIS A 450 -10.97 18.65 25.60
CA HIS A 450 -11.65 19.95 25.45
C HIS A 450 -12.86 19.89 24.49
N GLY A 451 -13.27 18.70 24.06
CA GLY A 451 -14.42 18.49 23.18
C GLY A 451 -14.18 18.93 21.73
N LEU A 452 -12.92 19.07 21.30
CA LEU A 452 -12.59 19.41 19.93
C LEU A 452 -12.60 18.15 19.05
N PRO A 453 -13.26 18.18 17.88
CA PRO A 453 -13.09 17.14 16.88
C PRO A 453 -11.66 17.20 16.32
N VAL A 454 -10.95 16.07 16.30
CA VAL A 454 -9.54 16.02 15.89
C VAL A 454 -9.38 15.08 14.71
N GLU A 455 -8.66 15.54 13.70
CA GLU A 455 -8.24 14.74 12.56
C GLU A 455 -6.70 14.72 12.52
N VAL A 456 -6.10 13.53 12.48
CA VAL A 456 -4.65 13.40 12.42
C VAL A 456 -4.24 13.16 10.96
N VAL A 457 -3.59 14.14 10.34
CA VAL A 457 -3.30 14.13 8.90
C VAL A 457 -1.90 13.60 8.61
N GLY A 458 -1.81 12.72 7.62
CA GLY A 458 -0.54 12.23 7.09
C GLY A 458 0.20 11.29 8.03
N VAL A 459 -0.48 10.60 8.94
CA VAL A 459 0.13 9.56 9.80
C VAL A 459 0.02 8.22 9.09
N GLY A 460 1.17 7.63 8.76
CA GLY A 460 1.25 6.18 8.64
C GLY A 460 0.80 5.56 9.95
N GLY A 461 -0.15 4.65 9.91
CA GLY A 461 -0.89 4.27 11.11
C GLY A 461 -2.15 3.47 10.86
N LEU A 462 -2.46 3.13 9.60
CA LEU A 462 -3.55 2.20 9.31
C LEU A 462 -3.43 0.93 10.14
N LEU A 463 -2.19 0.43 10.34
CA LEU A 463 -1.87 -0.75 11.16
C LEU A 463 -1.96 -0.53 12.68
N THR A 464 -1.98 0.72 13.15
CA THR A 464 -2.14 1.07 14.56
C THR A 464 -3.58 1.42 14.93
N THR A 465 -4.42 1.70 13.93
CA THR A 465 -5.87 1.84 14.09
C THR A 465 -6.45 0.60 14.78
N PRO A 466 -7.28 0.75 15.85
CA PRO A 466 -7.73 -0.37 16.66
C PRO A 466 -8.37 -1.51 15.87
N GLU A 467 -9.31 -1.20 14.97
CA GLU A 467 -10.02 -2.19 14.15
C GLU A 467 -9.11 -2.97 13.19
N VAL A 468 -8.14 -2.30 12.56
CA VAL A 468 -7.18 -2.96 11.63
C VAL A 468 -6.17 -3.79 12.42
N ALA A 469 -5.68 -3.27 13.54
CA ALA A 469 -4.74 -3.99 14.40
C ALA A 469 -5.35 -5.29 14.97
N ASP A 470 -6.66 -5.32 15.23
CA ASP A 470 -7.38 -6.54 15.63
C ASP A 470 -7.45 -7.57 14.49
N ILE A 471 -7.71 -7.13 13.26
CA ILE A 471 -7.68 -7.99 12.06
C ILE A 471 -6.27 -8.57 11.87
N VAL A 472 -5.23 -7.72 11.88
CA VAL A 472 -3.83 -8.13 11.74
C VAL A 472 -3.44 -9.12 12.84
N SER A 473 -3.88 -8.91 14.08
CA SER A 473 -3.65 -9.85 15.18
C SER A 473 -4.32 -11.21 14.95
N LEU A 474 -5.54 -11.25 14.42
CA LEU A 474 -6.20 -12.51 14.07
C LEU A 474 -5.47 -13.23 12.94
N LEU A 475 -5.05 -12.51 11.90
CA LEU A 475 -4.29 -13.08 10.79
C LEU A 475 -2.94 -13.65 11.24
N TRP A 476 -2.23 -12.97 12.16
CA TRP A 476 -1.02 -13.52 12.79
C TRP A 476 -1.30 -14.79 13.57
N ALA A 477 -2.36 -14.84 14.39
CA ALA A 477 -2.72 -16.05 15.13
C ALA A 477 -3.14 -17.22 14.22
N VAL A 478 -3.64 -16.91 13.01
CA VAL A 478 -3.95 -17.91 11.98
C VAL A 478 -2.67 -18.47 11.34
N GLN A 479 -1.70 -17.60 11.02
CA GLN A 479 -0.47 -17.91 10.29
C GLN A 479 0.63 -18.53 11.15
N ASP A 480 0.87 -17.98 12.35
CA ASP A 480 2.05 -18.28 13.16
C ASP A 480 1.65 -18.57 14.62
N PRO A 481 1.75 -19.83 15.09
CA PRO A 481 1.39 -20.22 16.44
C PRO A 481 2.35 -19.67 17.51
N THR A 482 3.50 -19.10 17.15
CA THR A 482 4.46 -18.52 18.10
C THR A 482 4.11 -17.08 18.50
N ARG A 483 3.20 -16.42 17.78
CA ARG A 483 2.80 -15.01 17.98
C ARG A 483 1.78 -14.83 19.11
N GLY A 484 2.14 -15.31 20.30
CA GLY A 484 1.37 -15.11 21.52
C GLY A 484 1.16 -13.62 21.84
N ASP A 485 2.11 -12.76 21.47
CA ASP A 485 1.99 -11.28 21.54
C ASP A 485 0.75 -10.77 20.80
N ARG A 486 0.48 -11.30 19.60
CA ARG A 486 -0.66 -10.92 18.76
C ARG A 486 -1.97 -11.49 19.29
N LEU A 487 -1.95 -12.70 19.84
CA LEU A 487 -3.14 -13.31 20.47
C LEU A 487 -3.54 -12.58 21.76
N MET A 488 -2.58 -12.11 22.55
CA MET A 488 -2.84 -11.36 23.80
C MET A 488 -3.67 -10.11 23.56
N ARG A 489 -3.50 -9.45 22.41
CA ARG A 489 -4.37 -8.33 21.99
C ARG A 489 -5.83 -8.76 21.89
N LEU A 490 -6.12 -9.90 21.29
CA LEU A 490 -7.49 -10.42 21.14
C LEU A 490 -8.08 -10.91 22.46
N LEU A 491 -7.26 -11.58 23.29
CA LEU A 491 -7.67 -12.09 24.60
C LEU A 491 -8.02 -10.95 25.57
N THR A 492 -7.22 -9.88 25.59
CA THR A 492 -7.41 -8.75 26.51
C THR A 492 -8.26 -7.61 25.92
N GLY A 493 -8.48 -7.64 24.60
CA GLY A 493 -9.27 -6.66 23.86
C GLY A 493 -10.77 -6.74 24.15
N PRO A 494 -11.55 -5.79 23.58
CA PRO A 494 -12.97 -5.61 23.88
C PRO A 494 -13.82 -6.85 23.54
N ALA A 495 -13.39 -7.66 22.57
CA ALA A 495 -14.10 -8.86 22.13
C ALA A 495 -14.12 -9.97 23.20
N MET A 496 -12.99 -10.24 23.88
CA MET A 496 -12.85 -11.38 24.80
C MET A 496 -12.71 -10.97 26.28
N ARG A 497 -12.01 -9.88 26.59
CA ARG A 497 -11.81 -9.35 27.96
C ARG A 497 -11.48 -10.45 28.99
N ILE A 498 -10.53 -11.32 28.68
CA ILE A 498 -10.09 -12.39 29.57
C ILE A 498 -9.28 -11.78 30.73
N GLY A 499 -9.63 -12.17 31.96
CA GLY A 499 -8.99 -11.65 33.17
C GLY A 499 -7.61 -12.29 33.45
N PRO A 500 -6.80 -11.68 34.33
CA PRO A 500 -5.46 -12.17 34.65
C PRO A 500 -5.43 -13.61 35.19
N ALA A 501 -6.41 -14.00 36.02
CA ALA A 501 -6.51 -15.35 36.56
C ALA A 501 -6.75 -16.40 35.45
N ASP A 502 -7.66 -16.11 34.52
CA ASP A 502 -7.97 -16.99 33.39
C ASP A 502 -6.80 -17.09 32.40
N LEU A 503 -6.05 -15.99 32.19
CA LEU A 503 -4.83 -16.01 31.37
C LEU A 503 -3.74 -16.87 32.00
N ALA A 504 -3.55 -16.79 33.31
CA ALA A 504 -2.63 -17.67 34.04
C ALA A 504 -3.08 -19.13 33.91
N GLY A 505 -4.38 -19.40 34.01
CA GLY A 505 -4.98 -20.72 33.75
C GLY A 505 -4.70 -21.23 32.34
N LEU A 506 -4.90 -20.41 31.32
CA LEU A 506 -4.62 -20.75 29.91
C LEU A 506 -3.14 -21.08 29.69
N TYR A 507 -2.22 -20.29 30.27
CA TYR A 507 -0.79 -20.56 30.16
C TYR A 507 -0.36 -21.81 30.92
N ALA A 508 -0.92 -22.06 32.11
CA ALA A 508 -0.71 -23.28 32.86
C ALA A 508 -1.16 -24.52 32.06
N TRP A 509 -2.28 -24.41 31.35
CA TRP A 509 -2.76 -25.43 30.42
C TRP A 509 -1.85 -25.62 29.21
N ALA A 510 -1.38 -24.53 28.56
CA ALA A 510 -0.42 -24.60 27.46
C ALA A 510 0.86 -25.37 27.85
N ARG A 511 1.41 -25.08 29.03
CA ARG A 511 2.59 -25.81 29.58
C ARG A 511 2.31 -27.30 29.79
N ARG A 512 1.08 -27.67 30.15
CA ARG A 512 0.69 -29.07 30.33
C ARG A 512 0.64 -29.80 29.00
N LEU A 513 0.08 -29.19 27.95
CA LEU A 513 0.01 -29.79 26.62
C LEU A 513 1.40 -30.12 26.07
N VAL A 514 2.35 -29.19 26.16
CA VAL A 514 3.76 -29.45 25.76
C VAL A 514 4.37 -30.63 26.52
N ARG A 515 4.09 -30.76 27.82
CA ARG A 515 4.56 -31.91 28.62
C ARG A 515 3.91 -33.23 28.22
N GLN A 516 2.67 -33.20 27.74
CA GLN A 516 1.94 -34.40 27.30
C GLN A 516 2.34 -34.85 25.91
N ASP A 517 2.61 -33.91 25.00
CA ASP A 517 3.00 -34.18 23.61
C ASP A 517 4.51 -34.46 23.47
N ARG A 518 5.29 -34.38 24.56
CA ARG A 518 6.72 -34.73 24.56
C ARG A 518 6.88 -36.23 24.24
N PRO A 519 7.57 -36.61 23.15
CA PRO A 519 7.76 -38.02 22.83
C PRO A 519 8.53 -38.69 23.96
N VAL A 520 7.92 -39.71 24.57
CA VAL A 520 8.61 -40.60 25.50
C VAL A 520 9.74 -41.26 24.72
N ARG A 521 11.00 -40.95 25.05
CA ARG A 521 12.14 -41.72 24.54
C ARG A 521 11.95 -43.17 25.00
N HIS A 522 11.52 -44.02 24.08
CA HIS A 522 11.60 -45.47 24.25
C HIS A 522 13.06 -45.89 24.08
N ASP A 523 13.89 -45.67 25.10
CA ASP A 523 15.11 -46.45 25.26
C ASP A 523 14.71 -47.87 25.70
N ARG A 524 14.28 -48.69 24.72
CA ARG A 524 14.26 -50.14 24.87
C ARG A 524 15.36 -50.73 24.00
N GLY A 525 16.58 -50.68 24.52
CA GLY A 525 17.62 -51.63 24.16
C GLY A 525 17.32 -52.98 24.83
N ALA A 526 17.54 -54.08 24.10
CA ALA A 526 17.18 -55.45 24.46
C ALA A 526 18.01 -56.09 25.60
N ASP A 527 18.63 -55.30 26.48
CA ASP A 527 19.34 -55.81 27.64
C ASP A 527 19.17 -54.82 28.80
N GLY A 528 18.39 -55.21 29.81
CA GLY A 528 17.91 -54.35 30.90
C GLY A 528 19.00 -53.87 31.86
N ARG A 529 19.90 -53.00 31.41
CA ARG A 529 20.85 -52.27 32.26
C ARG A 529 20.85 -50.79 31.91
N GLN A 530 20.38 -49.97 32.85
CA GLN A 530 20.60 -48.53 32.85
C GLN A 530 22.12 -48.29 32.91
N ARG A 531 22.68 -47.68 31.87
CA ARG A 531 24.00 -47.04 31.97
C ARG A 531 23.79 -45.60 32.40
N GLU A 532 23.97 -45.33 33.68
CA GLU A 532 24.33 -44.00 34.15
C GLU A 532 25.82 -43.82 33.83
N ASP A 533 26.15 -42.95 32.87
CA ASP A 533 27.53 -42.55 32.60
C ASP A 533 27.71 -41.09 33.07
N PRO A 534 28.37 -40.82 34.21
CA PRO A 534 28.44 -39.48 34.81
C PRO A 534 29.63 -38.62 34.34
N GLN A 535 30.21 -38.88 33.15
CA GLN A 535 31.38 -38.12 32.68
C GLN A 535 31.30 -37.71 31.21
N ILE A 536 30.43 -36.75 30.91
CA ILE A 536 30.67 -35.79 29.82
C ILE A 536 30.48 -34.41 30.43
N LYS A 537 31.60 -33.73 30.71
CA LYS A 537 31.62 -32.32 31.10
C LYS A 537 31.41 -31.47 29.85
N ASP A 538 30.54 -30.47 30.01
CA ASP A 538 30.33 -29.33 29.13
C ASP A 538 31.64 -28.83 28.53
N ASP A 539 31.79 -28.96 27.21
CA ASP A 539 32.52 -27.99 26.40
C ASP A 539 31.98 -28.08 24.97
N ALA A 540 31.56 -26.92 24.45
CA ALA A 540 30.93 -26.68 23.14
C ALA A 540 29.51 -27.25 22.97
N GLN A 541 28.55 -26.69 23.72
CA GLN A 541 27.18 -26.60 23.23
C GLN A 541 27.16 -25.73 21.97
N VAL A 542 27.20 -26.36 20.79
CA VAL A 542 26.41 -25.85 19.67
C VAL A 542 24.97 -25.93 20.17
N LYS A 543 24.46 -24.81 20.71
CA LYS A 543 23.06 -24.64 21.04
C LYS A 543 22.27 -24.83 19.76
N ASP A 544 21.69 -26.01 19.60
CA ASP A 544 20.75 -26.30 18.53
C ASP A 544 19.46 -25.52 18.79
N LEU A 545 19.45 -24.25 18.37
CA LEU A 545 18.33 -23.31 18.56
C LEU A 545 17.01 -23.83 17.93
N GLU A 546 17.08 -24.75 16.95
CA GLU A 546 15.90 -25.34 16.32
C GLU A 546 15.11 -26.25 17.28
N GLN A 547 15.77 -26.95 18.20
CA GLN A 547 15.10 -27.88 19.13
C GLN A 547 14.42 -27.16 20.30
N ASP A 548 15.00 -26.07 20.82
CA ASP A 548 14.38 -25.27 21.89
C ASP A 548 13.13 -24.50 21.41
N THR A 549 13.03 -24.19 20.11
CA THR A 549 11.87 -23.47 19.55
C THR A 549 10.61 -24.36 19.47
N ARG A 550 10.76 -25.69 19.30
CA ARG A 550 9.62 -26.65 19.27
C ARG A 550 9.02 -26.94 20.65
N ASP A 551 9.78 -26.71 21.73
CA ASP A 551 9.40 -27.08 23.10
C ASP A 551 8.81 -25.90 23.91
N GLN A 552 8.54 -24.73 23.29
CA GLN A 552 7.94 -23.59 23.98
C GLN A 552 6.39 -23.68 24.06
N PRO A 553 5.77 -23.41 25.23
CA PRO A 553 4.31 -23.40 25.36
C PRO A 553 3.64 -22.31 24.51
N SER A 554 2.93 -22.72 23.47
CA SER A 554 2.08 -21.81 22.68
C SER A 554 0.66 -21.70 23.26
N ILE A 555 0.27 -20.47 23.59
CA ILE A 555 -1.12 -20.17 23.96
C ILE A 555 -2.09 -20.24 22.77
N ILE A 556 -1.59 -20.14 21.52
CA ILE A 556 -2.40 -20.30 20.30
C ILE A 556 -2.77 -21.77 20.11
N GLU A 557 -1.79 -22.67 20.23
CA GLU A 557 -2.03 -24.12 20.14
C GLU A 557 -2.94 -24.60 21.28
N ALA A 558 -2.79 -24.02 22.48
CA ALA A 558 -3.66 -24.31 23.62
C ALA A 558 -5.16 -24.03 23.34
N LEU A 559 -5.49 -23.10 22.43
CA LEU A 559 -6.88 -22.84 22.02
C LEU A 559 -7.47 -23.96 21.17
N GLU A 560 -6.64 -24.79 20.52
CA GLU A 560 -7.15 -25.91 19.72
C GLU A 560 -7.72 -27.02 20.59
N ARG A 561 -7.13 -27.20 21.77
CA ARG A 561 -7.48 -28.23 22.75
C ARG A 561 -7.65 -27.57 24.12
N LEU A 562 -8.79 -26.91 24.33
CA LEU A 562 -9.11 -26.30 25.63
C LEU A 562 -9.43 -27.36 26.70
N PRO A 563 -9.20 -27.07 27.99
CA PRO A 563 -9.52 -28.01 29.06
C PRO A 563 -11.03 -28.12 29.29
N ASP A 564 -11.45 -29.22 29.93
CA ASP A 564 -12.82 -29.40 30.40
C ASP A 564 -13.20 -28.38 31.50
N ALA A 565 -14.49 -28.11 31.62
CA ALA A 565 -15.01 -27.25 32.68
C ALA A 565 -14.63 -27.80 34.07
N GLY A 566 -14.02 -26.96 34.90
CA GLY A 566 -13.56 -27.33 36.25
C GLY A 566 -12.13 -27.89 36.34
N TRP A 567 -11.37 -27.89 35.23
CA TRP A 567 -9.94 -28.20 35.27
C TRP A 567 -9.17 -27.30 36.26
N ARG A 568 -8.22 -27.91 36.98
CA ARG A 568 -7.31 -27.23 37.91
C ARG A 568 -5.85 -27.59 37.63
N GLY A 569 -5.00 -26.57 37.64
CA GLY A 569 -3.56 -26.67 37.48
C GLY A 569 -2.82 -27.01 38.79
N PRO A 570 -1.50 -27.25 38.71
CA PRO A 570 -0.69 -27.63 39.88
C PRO A 570 -0.61 -26.57 40.99
N ALA A 571 -0.82 -25.29 40.66
CA ALA A 571 -0.87 -24.18 41.62
C ALA A 571 -2.31 -23.64 41.79
N ASP A 572 -3.32 -24.49 41.58
CA ASP A 572 -4.75 -24.17 41.62
C ASP A 572 -5.20 -23.17 40.52
N GLU A 573 -4.42 -23.06 39.43
CA GLU A 573 -4.81 -22.26 38.27
C GLU A 573 -6.06 -22.87 37.61
N HIS A 574 -7.01 -22.05 37.18
CA HIS A 574 -8.21 -22.51 36.51
C HIS A 574 -8.68 -21.50 35.47
N ILE A 575 -9.58 -21.93 34.59
CA ILE A 575 -10.26 -21.07 33.62
C ILE A 575 -11.74 -21.05 33.99
N GLY A 576 -12.28 -19.87 34.27
CA GLY A 576 -13.70 -19.69 34.59
C GLY A 576 -14.60 -20.06 33.41
N GLU A 577 -15.84 -20.47 33.68
CA GLU A 577 -16.78 -20.95 32.65
C GLU A 577 -17.09 -19.91 31.56
N VAL A 578 -17.23 -18.63 31.96
CA VAL A 578 -17.42 -17.52 31.03
C VAL A 578 -16.19 -17.32 30.16
N ALA A 579 -14.98 -17.37 30.74
CA ALA A 579 -13.74 -17.26 30.00
C ALA A 579 -13.59 -18.44 29.03
N LEU A 580 -13.87 -19.67 29.47
CA LEU A 580 -13.83 -20.86 28.63
C LEU A 580 -14.79 -20.75 27.44
N THR A 581 -16.00 -20.22 27.62
CA THR A 581 -16.97 -19.98 26.54
C THR A 581 -16.41 -18.99 25.50
N ARG A 582 -15.79 -17.90 25.96
CA ARG A 582 -15.15 -16.90 25.09
C ARG A 582 -13.94 -17.48 24.34
N LEU A 583 -13.10 -18.27 25.02
CA LEU A 583 -11.97 -18.96 24.39
C LEU A 583 -12.44 -19.95 23.31
N HIS A 584 -13.53 -20.70 23.54
CA HIS A 584 -14.14 -21.55 22.51
C HIS A 584 -14.67 -20.76 21.32
N HIS A 585 -15.22 -19.56 21.54
CA HIS A 585 -15.61 -18.67 20.46
C HIS A 585 -14.38 -18.24 19.65
N LEU A 586 -13.32 -17.76 20.31
CA LEU A 586 -12.07 -17.36 19.66
C LEU A 586 -11.42 -18.51 18.86
N ALA A 587 -11.36 -19.71 19.43
CA ALA A 587 -10.85 -20.90 18.76
C ALA A 587 -11.64 -21.25 17.49
N ARG A 588 -12.98 -21.07 17.49
CA ARG A 588 -13.80 -21.26 16.30
C ARG A 588 -13.53 -20.20 15.23
N MET A 589 -13.32 -18.95 15.61
CA MET A 589 -12.97 -17.87 14.65
C MET A 589 -11.62 -18.18 13.98
N ILE A 590 -10.58 -18.53 14.76
CA ILE A 590 -9.26 -18.88 14.22
C ILE A 590 -9.35 -20.07 13.27
N ARG A 591 -10.04 -21.15 13.66
CA ARG A 591 -10.22 -22.34 12.78
C ARG A 591 -10.95 -22.00 11.49
N ARG A 592 -11.98 -21.16 11.56
CA ARG A 592 -12.73 -20.70 10.38
C ARG A 592 -11.81 -19.96 9.42
N VAL A 593 -11.13 -18.91 9.87
CA VAL A 593 -10.23 -18.12 9.01
C VAL A 593 -9.07 -18.99 8.48
N ARG A 594 -8.52 -19.88 9.31
CA ARG A 594 -7.47 -20.82 8.90
C ARG A 594 -7.91 -21.78 7.80
N SER A 595 -9.17 -22.20 7.76
CA SER A 595 -9.70 -23.05 6.69
C SER A 595 -9.85 -22.35 5.33
N MET A 596 -9.69 -21.01 5.30
CA MET A 596 -9.87 -20.17 4.12
C MET A 596 -8.57 -19.48 3.69
N THR A 597 -7.41 -19.91 4.18
CA THR A 597 -6.10 -19.34 3.79
C THR A 597 -5.75 -19.51 2.31
N GLY A 598 -6.50 -20.36 1.58
CA GLY A 598 -6.42 -20.48 0.12
C GLY A 598 -7.17 -19.39 -0.66
N LEU A 599 -7.94 -18.52 0.01
CA LEU A 599 -8.58 -17.37 -0.64
C LEU A 599 -7.55 -16.28 -1.01
N PRO A 600 -7.87 -15.41 -1.98
CA PRO A 600 -7.12 -14.16 -2.18
C PRO A 600 -7.01 -13.35 -0.89
N LEU A 601 -5.87 -12.68 -0.68
CA LEU A 601 -5.57 -11.99 0.58
C LEU A 601 -6.63 -10.96 0.99
N ALA A 602 -7.16 -10.19 0.03
CA ALA A 602 -8.22 -9.21 0.30
C ALA A 602 -9.53 -9.88 0.78
N GLU A 603 -9.89 -11.03 0.21
CA GLU A 603 -11.06 -11.79 0.65
C GLU A 603 -10.85 -12.41 2.04
N LEU A 604 -9.63 -12.89 2.32
CA LEU A 604 -9.24 -13.41 3.63
C LEU A 604 -9.29 -12.32 4.71
N VAL A 605 -8.83 -11.10 4.39
CA VAL A 605 -8.95 -9.92 5.25
C VAL A 605 -10.42 -9.61 5.53
N GLY A 606 -11.27 -9.57 4.50
CA GLY A 606 -12.70 -9.33 4.67
C GLY A 606 -13.40 -10.43 5.50
N GLU A 607 -12.91 -11.66 5.46
CA GLU A 607 -13.43 -12.74 6.30
C GLU A 607 -12.95 -12.67 7.76
N ALA A 608 -11.72 -12.22 8.00
CA ALA A 608 -11.22 -11.91 9.33
C ALA A 608 -12.00 -10.73 9.95
N GLU A 609 -12.27 -9.68 9.17
CA GLU A 609 -13.11 -8.54 9.52
C GLU A 609 -14.51 -8.99 9.99
N ARG A 610 -15.23 -9.74 9.15
CA ARG A 610 -16.57 -10.27 9.47
C ARG A 610 -16.57 -11.24 10.65
N SER A 611 -15.50 -12.03 10.80
CA SER A 611 -15.38 -12.98 11.92
C SER A 611 -15.22 -12.28 13.26
N LEU A 612 -14.52 -11.13 13.30
CA LEU A 612 -14.38 -10.30 14.48
C LEU A 612 -15.62 -9.43 14.76
N GLY A 613 -16.41 -9.12 13.72
CA GLY A 613 -17.57 -8.23 13.82
C GLY A 613 -17.19 -6.74 13.90
N VAL A 614 -15.97 -6.39 13.51
CA VAL A 614 -15.46 -5.01 13.55
C VAL A 614 -16.15 -4.11 12.52
N ASP A 615 -16.63 -4.69 11.42
CA ASP A 615 -17.45 -4.03 10.40
C ASP A 615 -18.71 -3.39 10.99
N ILE A 616 -19.37 -4.11 11.91
CA ILE A 616 -20.56 -3.65 12.61
C ILE A 616 -20.17 -2.66 13.72
N GLU A 617 -19.09 -2.94 14.44
CA GLU A 617 -18.63 -2.10 15.55
C GLU A 617 -18.31 -0.67 15.09
N VAL A 618 -17.57 -0.50 14.00
CA VAL A 618 -17.21 0.82 13.49
C VAL A 618 -18.44 1.62 13.04
N LEU A 619 -19.43 0.96 12.42
CA LEU A 619 -20.69 1.58 11.99
C LEU A 619 -21.59 1.99 13.16
N ALA A 620 -21.43 1.38 14.34
CA ALA A 620 -22.19 1.71 15.54
C ALA A 620 -21.63 2.92 16.30
N ARG A 621 -20.49 3.50 15.88
CA ARG A 621 -19.87 4.66 16.53
C ARG A 621 -20.64 5.94 16.14
N ALA A 622 -21.26 6.60 17.13
CA ALA A 622 -22.04 7.82 16.91
C ALA A 622 -21.24 9.01 16.34
N GLU A 623 -19.92 8.99 16.49
CA GLU A 623 -18.99 10.02 16.03
C GLU A 623 -18.68 9.95 14.52
N HIS A 624 -19.03 8.84 13.85
CA HIS A 624 -18.70 8.61 12.44
C HIS A 624 -19.96 8.55 11.58
N THR A 625 -19.87 9.03 10.34
CA THR A 625 -20.92 8.82 9.34
C THR A 625 -20.74 7.44 8.70
N PRO A 626 -21.79 6.82 8.11
CA PRO A 626 -21.65 5.54 7.44
C PRO A 626 -20.58 5.52 6.34
N GLY A 627 -20.36 6.65 5.66
CA GLY A 627 -19.32 6.80 4.63
C GLY A 627 -17.90 6.92 5.18
N THR A 628 -17.73 7.36 6.43
CA THR A 628 -16.40 7.54 7.05
C THR A 628 -16.04 6.41 8.02
N ALA A 629 -17.01 5.66 8.53
CA ALA A 629 -16.80 4.62 9.54
C ALA A 629 -15.96 3.42 9.04
N ARG A 630 -16.08 3.05 7.75
CA ARG A 630 -15.41 1.88 7.18
C ARG A 630 -14.11 2.18 6.44
N VAL A 631 -13.75 3.45 6.30
CA VAL A 631 -12.64 3.91 5.47
C VAL A 631 -11.32 3.19 5.78
N HIS A 632 -11.03 2.91 7.06
CA HIS A 632 -9.82 2.17 7.44
C HIS A 632 -9.88 0.68 7.06
N LEU A 633 -11.05 0.04 7.18
CA LEU A 633 -11.22 -1.37 6.84
C LEU A 633 -11.08 -1.56 5.33
N ASP A 634 -11.74 -0.71 4.56
CA ASP A 634 -11.72 -0.76 3.10
C ASP A 634 -10.30 -0.47 2.57
N ALA A 635 -9.59 0.53 3.13
CA ALA A 635 -8.20 0.79 2.78
C ALA A 635 -7.25 -0.35 3.14
N PHE A 636 -7.48 -1.08 4.22
CA PHE A 636 -6.65 -2.24 4.56
C PHE A 636 -6.90 -3.43 3.61
N ALA A 637 -8.13 -3.61 3.13
CA ALA A 637 -8.45 -4.58 2.09
C ALA A 637 -7.77 -4.21 0.75
N ASP A 638 -7.75 -2.92 0.38
CA ASP A 638 -7.06 -2.43 -0.80
C ASP A 638 -5.54 -2.67 -0.73
N VAL A 639 -4.94 -2.42 0.43
CA VAL A 639 -3.53 -2.75 0.70
C VAL A 639 -3.25 -4.23 0.46
N ALA A 640 -4.10 -5.13 0.95
CA ALA A 640 -3.93 -6.57 0.75
C ALA A 640 -4.07 -6.96 -0.72
N ALA A 641 -5.00 -6.34 -1.45
CA ALA A 641 -5.18 -6.53 -2.89
C ALA A 641 -3.96 -6.04 -3.68
N GLN A 642 -3.44 -4.86 -3.36
CA GLN A 642 -2.25 -4.29 -4.00
C GLN A 642 -1.01 -5.13 -3.75
N PHE A 643 -0.78 -5.57 -2.50
CA PHE A 643 0.31 -6.49 -2.20
C PHE A 643 0.19 -7.79 -3.00
N ALA A 644 -1.03 -8.36 -3.07
CA ALA A 644 -1.27 -9.60 -3.81
C ALA A 644 -1.02 -9.46 -5.32
N ALA A 645 -1.41 -8.32 -5.91
CA ALA A 645 -1.21 -8.03 -7.33
C ALA A 645 0.27 -7.82 -7.69
N GLN A 646 1.06 -7.36 -6.72
CA GLN A 646 2.43 -6.97 -6.93
C GLN A 646 3.44 -8.08 -6.58
N ALA A 647 3.18 -8.89 -5.55
CA ALA A 647 4.12 -9.88 -5.05
C ALA A 647 4.25 -11.11 -5.97
N ASP A 648 5.48 -11.59 -6.19
CA ASP A 648 5.76 -12.82 -6.96
C ASP A 648 5.09 -14.06 -6.34
N ARG A 649 4.96 -14.08 -5.01
CA ARG A 649 4.28 -15.14 -4.24
C ARG A 649 3.42 -14.52 -3.14
N PRO A 650 2.13 -14.23 -3.41
CA PRO A 650 1.26 -13.53 -2.47
C PRO A 650 0.72 -14.46 -1.38
N THR A 651 1.59 -14.82 -0.43
CA THR A 651 1.24 -15.67 0.72
C THR A 651 0.85 -14.81 1.94
N LEU A 652 0.02 -15.36 2.83
CA LEU A 652 -0.33 -14.70 4.10
C LEU A 652 0.91 -14.40 4.95
N GLY A 653 1.85 -15.34 5.02
CA GLY A 653 3.12 -15.14 5.73
C GLY A 653 3.95 -14.01 5.14
N GLY A 654 4.10 -13.96 3.81
CA GLY A 654 4.80 -12.87 3.12
C GLY A 654 4.14 -11.51 3.34
N PHE A 655 2.80 -11.47 3.29
CA PHE A 655 2.04 -10.26 3.56
C PHE A 655 2.22 -9.77 5.00
N LEU A 656 2.12 -10.65 6.00
CA LEU A 656 2.29 -10.29 7.41
C LEU A 656 3.72 -9.85 7.74
N ALA A 657 4.73 -10.48 7.14
CA ALA A 657 6.12 -10.04 7.25
C ALA A 657 6.33 -8.65 6.62
N TRP A 658 5.71 -8.40 5.46
CA TRP A 658 5.70 -7.09 4.83
C TRP A 658 5.02 -6.03 5.70
N LEU A 659 3.88 -6.35 6.32
CA LEU A 659 3.21 -5.45 7.27
C LEU A 659 4.06 -5.14 8.51
N ASP A 660 4.79 -6.13 9.04
CA ASP A 660 5.68 -5.92 10.19
C ASP A 660 6.88 -5.04 9.82
N ALA A 661 7.42 -5.21 8.60
CA ALA A 661 8.43 -4.32 8.04
C ALA A 661 7.86 -2.89 7.83
N ALA A 662 6.68 -2.75 7.21
CA ALA A 662 6.02 -1.46 7.04
C ALA A 662 5.72 -0.77 8.38
N LEU A 663 5.38 -1.51 9.44
CA LEU A 663 5.18 -0.94 10.78
C LEU A 663 6.48 -0.40 11.39
N LYS A 664 7.63 -1.04 11.12
CA LYS A 664 8.94 -0.62 11.63
C LYS A 664 9.55 0.52 10.81
N GLU A 665 9.51 0.39 9.49
CA GLU A 665 10.27 1.21 8.54
C GLU A 665 9.43 2.35 7.97
N GLU A 666 8.22 2.06 7.45
CA GLU A 666 7.26 3.08 7.01
C GLU A 666 6.49 3.70 8.19
N ARG A 667 6.74 3.21 9.42
CA ARG A 667 6.06 3.58 10.67
C ARG A 667 4.53 3.40 10.58
N GLY A 668 4.11 2.44 9.76
CA GLY A 668 2.72 2.07 9.46
C GLY A 668 2.25 2.54 8.08
N LEU A 669 1.32 1.81 7.47
CA LEU A 669 0.75 2.18 6.16
C LEU A 669 -0.07 3.48 6.26
N SER A 670 -0.04 4.28 5.20
CA SER A 670 -0.82 5.52 5.13
C SER A 670 -2.29 5.24 5.34
N THR A 671 -2.91 5.97 6.28
CA THR A 671 -4.37 6.02 6.32
C THR A 671 -4.87 6.76 5.09
N PRO A 672 -5.93 6.27 4.44
CA PRO A 672 -6.56 7.00 3.33
C PRO A 672 -6.89 8.42 3.79
N PHE A 673 -6.62 9.39 2.93
CA PHE A 673 -6.98 10.78 3.16
C PHE A 673 -8.51 10.85 3.15
N LEU A 674 -9.14 11.00 4.32
CA LEU A 674 -10.48 11.54 4.35
C LEU A 674 -10.36 12.97 3.80
N GLU A 675 -11.26 13.38 2.91
CA GLU A 675 -11.32 14.77 2.50
C GLU A 675 -11.35 15.63 3.77
N THR A 676 -10.34 16.49 3.92
CA THR A 676 -10.13 17.30 5.11
C THR A 676 -11.40 18.07 5.39
N THR A 677 -12.09 17.69 6.45
CA THR A 677 -13.30 18.39 6.85
C THR A 677 -12.91 19.67 7.56
N ASP A 678 -13.45 20.81 7.13
CA ASP A 678 -13.37 22.09 7.86
C ASP A 678 -14.07 22.02 9.24
N ALA A 679 -14.59 20.85 9.61
CA ALA A 679 -15.27 20.55 10.86
C ALA A 679 -14.35 19.92 11.93
N ALA A 680 -13.04 19.71 11.66
CA ALA A 680 -12.09 19.14 12.62
C ALA A 680 -10.78 19.94 12.73
N VAL A 681 -10.18 19.92 13.92
CA VAL A 681 -8.84 20.45 14.17
C VAL A 681 -7.81 19.46 13.63
N GLN A 682 -6.93 19.93 12.76
CA GLN A 682 -5.96 19.06 12.11
C GLN A 682 -4.65 19.00 12.89
N VAL A 683 -4.18 17.79 13.22
CA VAL A 683 -2.88 17.56 13.85
C VAL A 683 -1.96 16.89 12.83
N LEU A 684 -0.86 17.55 12.49
CA LEU A 684 0.03 17.09 11.43
C LEU A 684 1.47 17.58 11.61
N THR A 685 2.38 17.02 10.81
CA THR A 685 3.78 17.46 10.84
C THR A 685 3.95 18.74 10.05
N VAL A 686 4.95 19.55 10.39
CA VAL A 686 5.26 20.77 9.63
C VAL A 686 5.52 20.46 8.14
N HIS A 687 6.17 19.34 7.82
CA HIS A 687 6.39 18.90 6.43
C HIS A 687 5.07 18.62 5.70
N ALA A 688 4.14 17.91 6.35
CA ALA A 688 2.83 17.59 5.77
C ALA A 688 1.93 18.83 5.61
N ALA A 689 2.22 19.91 6.34
CA ALA A 689 1.47 21.16 6.25
C ALA A 689 1.83 22.02 5.02
N LYS A 690 2.93 21.72 4.32
CA LYS A 690 3.36 22.47 3.13
C LYS A 690 2.24 22.44 2.07
N GLY A 691 1.89 23.63 1.57
CA GLY A 691 0.78 23.82 0.62
C GLY A 691 -0.61 24.03 1.28
N LEU A 692 -0.79 23.71 2.56
CA LEU A 692 -2.06 23.88 3.28
C LEU A 692 -2.13 25.20 4.07
N GLU A 693 -3.32 25.62 4.52
CA GLU A 693 -3.61 26.85 5.29
C GLU A 693 -4.74 26.64 6.29
N TRP A 694 -4.66 27.38 7.41
CA TRP A 694 -5.72 27.47 8.41
C TRP A 694 -5.83 28.89 8.95
N ASP A 695 -7.00 29.24 9.48
CA ASP A 695 -7.26 30.52 10.10
C ASP A 695 -6.42 30.69 11.38
N TYR A 696 -6.31 29.60 12.16
CA TYR A 696 -5.56 29.53 13.41
C TYR A 696 -4.53 28.39 13.40
N VAL A 697 -3.29 28.66 13.81
CA VAL A 697 -2.23 27.64 13.85
C VAL A 697 -1.50 27.64 15.19
N ALA A 698 -1.33 26.47 15.80
CA ALA A 698 -0.45 26.28 16.95
C ALA A 698 0.80 25.49 16.54
N VAL A 699 1.97 25.94 16.99
CA VAL A 699 3.27 25.27 16.75
C VAL A 699 3.91 24.95 18.10
N PRO A 700 3.67 23.75 18.66
CA PRO A 700 4.30 23.30 19.90
C PRO A 700 5.70 22.71 19.67
N GLY A 701 6.45 22.58 20.77
CA GLY A 701 7.76 21.97 20.79
C GLY A 701 8.89 22.87 20.29
N LEU A 702 8.75 24.19 20.38
CA LEU A 702 9.80 25.18 20.11
C LEU A 702 10.82 25.24 21.26
N SER A 703 11.52 24.12 21.44
CA SER A 703 12.67 23.95 22.34
C SER A 703 13.85 23.38 21.53
N GLU A 704 15.09 23.77 21.86
CA GLU A 704 16.29 23.25 21.18
C GLU A 704 16.38 21.71 21.31
N GLY A 705 16.88 21.04 20.26
CA GLY A 705 16.86 19.58 20.13
C GLY A 705 15.48 18.99 19.75
N THR A 706 14.42 19.80 19.75
CA THR A 706 13.09 19.44 19.24
C THR A 706 12.77 20.22 17.97
N PHE A 707 12.78 21.55 18.04
CA PHE A 707 12.63 22.44 16.89
C PHE A 707 13.39 23.76 17.13
N PRO A 708 14.64 23.91 16.64
CA PRO A 708 15.33 23.05 15.66
C PRO A 708 15.69 21.67 16.20
N SER A 709 15.61 20.66 15.32
CA SER A 709 16.08 19.31 15.61
C SER A 709 17.59 19.17 15.37
N HIS A 710 18.35 18.81 16.41
CA HIS A 710 19.78 18.51 16.33
C HIS A 710 20.20 17.55 17.45
N GLY A 711 21.37 16.91 17.32
CA GLY A 711 21.89 15.95 18.30
C GLY A 711 22.47 16.57 19.60
N HIS A 712 22.67 17.89 19.65
CA HIS A 712 23.27 18.56 20.80
C HIS A 712 22.36 18.59 22.02
N ARG A 713 22.93 18.27 23.19
CA ARG A 713 22.25 18.35 24.49
C ARG A 713 22.42 19.74 25.09
N THR A 714 21.41 20.18 25.82
CA THR A 714 21.50 21.38 26.66
C THR A 714 22.48 21.13 27.81
N THR A 715 23.39 22.07 28.03
CA THR A 715 24.44 21.96 29.07
C THR A 715 24.53 23.24 29.91
N TRP A 716 24.86 23.07 31.20
CA TRP A 716 25.07 24.18 32.12
C TRP A 716 26.42 24.87 31.84
N LYS A 717 26.38 26.19 31.62
CA LYS A 717 27.56 27.03 31.34
C LYS A 717 28.04 27.66 32.63
N LYS A 718 29.11 27.12 33.21
CA LYS A 718 29.59 27.53 34.54
C LYS A 718 30.02 29.00 34.57
N LYS A 719 30.64 29.46 33.49
CA LYS A 719 31.10 30.85 33.31
C LYS A 719 29.95 31.87 33.35
N HIS A 720 28.76 31.48 32.89
CA HIS A 720 27.63 32.38 32.70
C HIS A 720 26.43 32.10 33.63
N GLY A 721 26.45 30.98 34.37
CA GLY A 721 25.38 30.60 35.29
C GLY A 721 24.04 30.35 34.61
N GLY A 722 24.03 29.55 33.53
CA GLY A 722 22.79 29.20 32.85
C GLY A 722 22.92 28.13 31.79
N TRP A 723 21.79 27.70 31.23
CA TRP A 723 21.71 26.63 30.23
C TRP A 723 21.87 27.18 28.80
N ALA A 724 22.69 26.52 27.98
CA ALA A 724 22.88 26.88 26.56
C ALA A 724 23.22 25.65 25.68
N ILE A 725 23.29 25.87 24.37
CA ILE A 725 23.71 24.89 23.35
C ILE A 725 25.15 25.17 22.93
N GLY A 726 25.92 24.10 22.69
CA GLY A 726 27.31 24.16 22.22
C GLY A 726 28.29 23.49 23.17
N SER A 727 29.47 23.13 22.67
CA SER A 727 30.55 22.54 23.44
C SER A 727 31.32 23.60 24.24
N GLY A 728 31.71 23.31 25.47
CA GLY A 728 32.49 24.24 26.32
C GLY A 728 31.66 25.30 27.05
N ASP A 729 32.32 26.31 27.62
CA ASP A 729 31.73 27.34 28.49
C ASP A 729 31.57 28.72 27.80
N ASP A 730 31.85 28.82 26.50
CA ASP A 730 31.84 30.10 25.77
C ASP A 730 30.46 30.52 25.25
N ALA A 731 29.54 29.56 25.06
CA ALA A 731 28.16 29.88 24.67
C ALA A 731 27.42 30.58 25.81
N HIS A 732 26.74 31.69 25.49
CA HIS A 732 26.06 32.53 26.45
C HIS A 732 24.56 32.18 26.52
N PRO A 733 23.98 31.92 27.73
CA PRO A 733 22.57 31.55 27.87
C PRO A 733 21.55 32.57 27.36
N LEU A 734 21.89 33.87 27.41
CA LEU A 734 21.01 34.97 26.95
C LEU A 734 21.32 35.45 25.53
N ASP A 735 22.36 34.93 24.89
CA ASP A 735 22.70 35.26 23.49
C ASP A 735 22.66 33.98 22.66
N HIS A 736 21.49 33.69 22.11
CA HIS A 736 21.25 32.53 21.26
C HIS A 736 22.01 32.60 19.92
N GLY A 737 22.59 33.75 19.56
CA GLY A 737 23.52 33.87 18.43
C GLY A 737 24.87 33.21 18.70
N SER A 738 25.26 33.03 19.96
CA SER A 738 26.48 32.31 20.36
C SER A 738 26.35 30.79 20.35
N TRP A 739 25.16 30.24 20.09
CA TRP A 739 24.89 28.81 20.17
C TRP A 739 25.36 28.07 18.91
N VAL A 740 26.41 27.26 19.09
CA VAL A 740 27.01 26.47 18.01
C VAL A 740 26.49 25.04 18.03
N THR A 741 26.07 24.56 16.85
CA THR A 741 25.76 23.16 16.58
C THR A 741 26.81 22.58 15.64
N THR A 742 26.98 21.27 15.69
CA THR A 742 27.84 20.51 14.77
C THR A 742 27.07 19.33 14.18
N ASP A 743 27.42 18.97 12.94
CA ASP A 743 26.87 17.84 12.20
C ASP A 743 28.02 17.05 11.57
N THR A 744 27.98 15.72 11.59
CA THR A 744 29.02 14.89 10.98
C THR A 744 28.89 14.78 9.46
N GLY A 745 27.73 15.08 8.89
CA GLY A 745 27.44 14.88 7.47
C GLY A 745 27.85 13.49 6.99
N TRP A 746 28.41 13.39 5.78
CA TRP A 746 28.91 12.14 5.19
C TRP A 746 30.17 11.59 5.88
N THR A 747 30.79 12.29 6.84
CA THR A 747 31.95 11.76 7.58
C THR A 747 31.54 10.89 8.79
N GLY A 748 30.23 10.74 9.03
CA GLY A 748 29.64 9.83 10.01
C GLY A 748 28.57 8.94 9.36
N GLY A 749 27.97 8.04 10.15
CA GLY A 749 26.89 7.16 9.67
C GLY A 749 27.36 6.04 8.74
N LEU A 750 26.41 5.27 8.19
CA LEU A 750 26.68 4.35 7.06
C LEU A 750 26.01 4.85 5.77
N ASP A 751 25.06 5.76 5.91
CA ASP A 751 24.23 6.40 4.90
C ASP A 751 24.92 7.62 4.26
N GLY A 752 24.32 8.17 3.19
CA GLY A 752 24.78 9.38 2.53
C GLY A 752 25.47 9.16 1.18
N VAL A 753 25.61 10.22 0.39
CA VAL A 753 26.65 10.33 -0.67
C VAL A 753 27.62 11.45 -0.25
N PRO A 754 28.95 11.27 -0.44
CA PRO A 754 29.91 12.35 -0.18
C PRO A 754 29.53 13.65 -0.89
N TYR A 755 29.57 14.78 -0.18
CA TYR A 755 29.04 16.06 -0.70
C TYR A 755 29.71 16.50 -2.01
N ASP A 756 31.01 16.25 -2.17
CA ASP A 756 31.78 16.56 -3.38
C ASP A 756 31.28 15.81 -4.63
N LEU A 757 30.58 14.68 -4.44
CA LEU A 757 29.97 13.93 -5.54
C LEU A 757 28.53 14.39 -5.83
N ARG A 758 27.90 15.15 -4.95
CA ARG A 758 26.50 15.57 -5.15
C ARG A 758 26.42 16.73 -6.14
N GLY A 759 25.33 16.79 -6.92
CA GLY A 759 25.10 17.88 -7.87
C GLY A 759 24.78 19.22 -7.21
N ASP A 760 24.34 19.20 -5.95
CA ASP A 760 24.02 20.37 -5.14
C ASP A 760 25.20 20.84 -4.26
N VAL A 761 26.43 20.47 -4.61
CA VAL A 761 27.66 20.75 -3.83
C VAL A 761 27.80 22.22 -3.42
N ASP A 762 27.39 23.18 -4.25
CA ASP A 762 27.47 24.62 -3.97
C ASP A 762 26.61 25.06 -2.77
N GLY A 763 25.60 24.26 -2.41
CA GLY A 763 24.73 24.50 -1.26
C GLY A 763 25.19 23.82 0.03
N LEU A 764 26.24 22.99 -0.02
CA LEU A 764 26.65 22.10 1.06
C LEU A 764 27.96 22.57 1.72
N PRO A 765 28.19 22.20 3.00
CA PRO A 765 29.48 22.42 3.66
C PRO A 765 30.64 21.75 2.90
N PHE A 766 31.78 22.43 2.80
CA PHE A 766 32.96 21.91 2.08
C PHE A 766 33.95 21.24 3.03
N PHE A 767 34.36 20.01 2.74
CA PHE A 767 35.42 19.34 3.49
C PHE A 767 36.75 19.45 2.72
N GLY A 768 37.59 20.43 3.04
CA GLY A 768 38.89 20.66 2.40
C GLY A 768 39.98 19.64 2.77
N TRP A 769 39.69 18.34 2.68
CA TRP A 769 40.63 17.27 3.05
C TRP A 769 41.82 17.16 2.08
N GLN A 770 41.66 17.59 0.83
CA GLN A 770 42.70 17.57 -0.21
C GLN A 770 43.82 18.59 0.07
N ASP A 771 43.46 19.73 0.67
CA ASP A 771 44.39 20.84 0.95
C ASP A 771 45.13 20.67 2.28
N ALA A 772 44.79 19.65 3.07
CA ALA A 772 45.42 19.39 4.36
C ALA A 772 46.87 18.91 4.15
N GLY A 773 47.84 19.73 4.58
CA GLY A 773 49.27 19.39 4.47
C GLY A 773 49.78 18.43 5.55
N ASP A 774 49.06 18.28 6.67
CA ASP A 774 49.38 17.39 7.79
C ASP A 774 48.12 16.99 8.59
N VAL A 775 48.29 16.10 9.59
CA VAL A 775 47.17 15.61 10.42
C VAL A 775 46.49 16.73 11.25
N PRO A 776 47.21 17.68 11.89
CA PRO A 776 46.59 18.83 12.53
C PRO A 776 45.70 19.67 11.60
N ALA A 777 46.17 20.02 10.41
CA ALA A 777 45.40 20.79 9.43
C ALA A 777 44.13 20.03 9.00
N LEU A 778 44.20 18.71 8.82
CA LEU A 778 43.03 17.87 8.52
C LEU A 778 41.99 17.93 9.65
N ARG A 779 42.41 17.92 10.92
CA ARG A 779 41.48 18.01 12.07
C ARG A 779 40.82 19.38 12.16
N GLU A 780 41.55 20.44 11.85
CA GLU A 780 40.99 21.79 11.76
C GLU A 780 39.93 21.85 10.65
N ALA A 781 40.24 21.34 9.46
CA ALA A 781 39.30 21.25 8.35
C ALA A 781 38.06 20.42 8.70
N LEU A 782 38.22 19.26 9.37
CA LEU A 782 37.10 18.44 9.81
C LEU A 782 36.22 19.14 10.85
N THR A 783 36.83 19.90 11.77
CA THR A 783 36.09 20.67 12.79
C THR A 783 35.31 21.82 12.17
N ALA A 784 35.92 22.52 11.20
CA ALA A 784 35.27 23.56 10.42
C ALA A 784 34.08 22.98 9.63
N PHE A 785 34.30 21.91 8.87
CA PHE A 785 33.26 21.19 8.12
C PHE A 785 32.08 20.80 9.01
N ARG A 786 32.34 20.22 10.19
CA ARG A 786 31.27 19.81 11.12
C ARG A 786 30.50 21.00 11.69
N THR A 787 31.18 22.12 11.94
CA THR A 787 30.55 23.35 12.45
C THR A 787 29.68 24.02 11.38
N GLU A 788 30.18 24.10 10.15
CA GLU A 788 29.43 24.55 8.98
C GLU A 788 28.22 23.65 8.71
N GLY A 789 28.38 22.32 8.82
CA GLY A 789 27.28 21.36 8.73
C GLY A 789 26.21 21.58 9.79
N GLY A 790 26.61 21.87 11.03
CA GLY A 790 25.66 22.22 12.09
C GLY A 790 24.90 23.53 11.81
N ALA A 791 25.57 24.54 11.25
CA ALA A 791 24.93 25.79 10.84
C ALA A 791 23.97 25.59 9.65
N HIS A 792 24.38 24.76 8.68
CA HIS A 792 23.56 24.37 7.54
C HIS A 792 22.30 23.63 7.98
N ALA A 793 22.40 22.64 8.88
CA ALA A 793 21.25 21.92 9.43
C ALA A 793 20.27 22.85 10.17
N VAL A 794 20.77 23.85 10.91
CA VAL A 794 19.93 24.87 11.55
C VAL A 794 19.24 25.77 10.51
N ALA A 795 19.88 26.06 9.37
CA ALA A 795 19.26 26.80 8.28
C ALA A 795 18.14 26.00 7.60
N GLU A 796 18.32 24.69 7.42
CA GLU A 796 17.25 23.77 6.97
C GLU A 796 16.05 23.78 7.93
N GLU A 797 16.28 23.63 9.24
CA GLU A 797 15.21 23.72 10.25
C GLU A 797 14.56 25.11 10.31
N ARG A 798 15.29 26.17 9.97
CA ARG A 798 14.75 27.54 9.87
C ARG A 798 13.80 27.70 8.68
N ARG A 799 14.08 27.07 7.53
CA ARG A 799 13.13 26.99 6.40
C ARG A 799 11.86 26.26 6.82
N LEU A 800 11.99 25.19 7.60
CA LEU A 800 10.84 24.49 8.15
C LEU A 800 10.02 25.37 9.11
N ALA A 801 10.67 26.17 9.97
CA ALA A 801 9.99 27.15 10.83
C ALA A 801 9.26 28.23 10.02
N TYR A 802 9.89 28.73 8.94
CA TYR A 802 9.25 29.65 8.01
C TYR A 802 8.01 29.04 7.34
N VAL A 803 8.09 27.77 6.90
CA VAL A 803 6.93 27.04 6.37
C VAL A 803 5.83 26.94 7.41
N ALA A 804 6.14 26.56 8.66
CA ALA A 804 5.15 26.47 9.75
C ALA A 804 4.43 27.80 9.98
N PHE A 805 5.19 28.89 10.14
CA PHE A 805 4.63 30.19 10.51
C PHE A 805 3.77 30.80 9.39
N THR A 806 4.12 30.53 8.13
CA THR A 806 3.35 31.00 6.98
C THR A 806 2.06 30.23 6.72
N ARG A 807 1.73 29.20 7.54
CA ARG A 807 0.47 28.45 7.43
C ARG A 807 -0.75 29.17 8.04
N ALA A 808 -0.52 30.08 8.99
CA ALA A 808 -1.58 30.82 9.68
C ALA A 808 -2.11 31.99 8.83
N ARG A 809 -3.42 32.11 8.67
CA ARG A 809 -4.02 33.31 8.05
C ARG A 809 -4.13 34.46 9.04
N HIS A 810 -4.67 34.23 10.24
CA HIS A 810 -5.03 35.29 11.19
C HIS A 810 -4.16 35.30 12.45
N GLU A 811 -4.17 34.21 13.21
CA GLU A 811 -3.45 34.14 14.49
C GLU A 811 -2.62 32.86 14.64
N MET A 812 -1.53 32.98 15.40
CA MET A 812 -0.63 31.87 15.67
C MET A 812 -0.25 31.78 17.15
N LEU A 813 -0.15 30.56 17.67
CA LEU A 813 0.38 30.26 18.99
C LEU A 813 1.70 29.49 18.87
N LEU A 814 2.77 30.03 19.47
CA LEU A 814 4.12 29.45 19.50
C LEU A 814 4.47 29.01 20.92
N THR A 815 4.70 27.72 21.15
CA THR A 815 4.98 27.20 22.49
C THR A 815 6.20 26.31 22.55
N GLY A 816 6.82 26.24 23.73
CA GLY A 816 7.83 25.24 24.06
C GLY A 816 7.79 24.86 25.53
N ALA A 817 8.11 23.59 25.83
CA ALA A 817 8.25 23.08 27.19
C ALA A 817 9.72 23.09 27.66
N VAL A 818 9.91 23.36 28.96
CA VAL A 818 11.20 23.23 29.66
C VAL A 818 11.55 21.76 29.87
N TRP A 819 10.58 20.93 30.27
CA TRP A 819 10.79 19.54 30.63
C TRP A 819 10.11 18.57 29.68
N GLY A 820 10.93 17.79 28.96
CA GLY A 820 10.49 16.56 28.31
C GLY A 820 10.72 15.33 29.20
N ALA A 821 10.74 14.14 28.61
CA ALA A 821 11.04 12.89 29.33
C ALA A 821 12.51 12.73 29.76
N GLY A 822 13.40 13.65 29.36
CA GLY A 822 14.84 13.57 29.64
C GLY A 822 15.23 14.16 31.01
N LYS A 823 16.39 13.78 31.54
CA LYS A 823 16.90 14.28 32.84
C LYS A 823 17.20 15.79 32.87
N PHE A 824 17.56 16.39 31.74
CA PHE A 824 17.99 17.79 31.67
C PHE A 824 16.90 18.69 31.06
N PRO A 825 16.81 19.96 31.48
CA PRO A 825 15.86 20.91 30.89
C PRO A 825 16.24 21.20 29.44
N ARG A 826 15.24 21.51 28.62
CA ARG A 826 15.42 22.00 27.25
C ARG A 826 15.37 23.52 27.26
N VAL A 827 16.37 24.16 26.67
CA VAL A 827 16.33 25.60 26.43
C VAL A 827 15.32 25.92 25.32
N THR A 828 14.70 27.09 25.41
CA THR A 828 13.75 27.60 24.42
C THR A 828 14.42 27.69 23.05
N SER A 829 13.69 27.36 21.99
CA SER A 829 14.17 27.45 20.62
C SER A 829 14.68 28.84 20.30
N ARG A 830 15.82 28.92 19.63
CA ARG A 830 16.34 30.18 19.08
C ARG A 830 15.32 30.86 18.17
N PHE A 831 14.52 30.10 17.42
CA PHE A 831 13.50 30.66 16.54
C PHE A 831 12.40 31.41 17.30
N LEU A 832 12.07 30.97 18.52
CA LEU A 832 11.09 31.65 19.36
C LEU A 832 11.72 32.84 20.10
N LEU A 833 12.95 32.70 20.60
CA LEU A 833 13.67 33.77 21.29
C LEU A 833 13.91 34.98 20.37
N GLU A 834 14.30 34.75 19.11
CA GLU A 834 14.49 35.80 18.10
C GLU A 834 13.23 36.67 17.88
N LEU A 835 12.05 36.09 18.05
CA LEU A 835 10.75 36.78 17.90
C LEU A 835 10.36 37.52 19.17
N VAL A 836 10.66 36.94 20.34
CA VAL A 836 10.48 37.58 21.64
C VAL A 836 11.35 38.82 21.77
N ASP A 837 12.64 38.71 21.42
CA ASP A 837 13.59 39.82 21.51
C ASP A 837 13.26 40.95 20.51
N ALA A 838 12.65 40.59 19.37
CA ALA A 838 12.15 41.56 18.39
C ALA A 838 10.81 42.19 18.78
N GLY A 839 10.17 41.77 19.87
CA GLY A 839 8.86 42.27 20.31
C GLY A 839 7.71 41.93 19.36
N LEU A 840 7.83 40.83 18.59
CA LEU A 840 6.85 40.41 17.59
C LEU A 840 5.76 39.48 18.12
N VAL A 841 5.86 39.07 19.39
CA VAL A 841 4.94 38.11 20.02
C VAL A 841 4.38 38.64 21.33
N GLN A 842 3.12 38.29 21.61
CA GLN A 842 2.45 38.54 22.87
C GLN A 842 2.74 37.38 23.83
N ARG A 843 3.60 37.62 24.82
CA ARG A 843 3.95 36.62 25.82
C ARG A 843 2.81 36.41 26.82
N SER A 844 2.44 35.15 27.04
CA SER A 844 1.54 34.74 28.12
C SER A 844 2.37 34.14 29.28
N THR A 845 2.24 32.85 29.55
CA THR A 845 3.04 32.14 30.55
C THR A 845 4.48 32.00 30.07
N TRP A 846 5.46 32.33 30.92
CA TRP A 846 6.88 32.18 30.61
C TRP A 846 7.63 31.56 31.79
N CYS A 847 7.51 30.23 31.94
CA CYS A 847 8.16 29.45 32.99
C CYS A 847 9.69 29.68 32.97
N PRO A 848 10.37 30.03 34.07
CA PRO A 848 11.82 30.18 34.09
C PRO A 848 12.54 28.86 33.82
N LEU A 849 13.76 28.92 33.27
CA LEU A 849 14.64 27.74 33.26
C LEU A 849 15.21 27.53 34.67
N PRO A 850 15.51 26.29 35.08
CA PRO A 850 16.16 26.03 36.36
C PRO A 850 17.51 26.75 36.46
N ASP A 851 17.79 27.33 37.63
CA ASP A 851 18.99 28.11 37.94
C ASP A 851 20.09 27.30 38.64
N ASP A 852 19.97 25.97 38.64
CA ASP A 852 20.93 25.02 39.20
C ASP A 852 21.46 24.06 38.11
N PRO A 853 22.75 23.62 38.17
CA PRO A 853 23.32 22.62 37.25
C PRO A 853 22.76 21.20 37.37
N GLU A 854 22.14 20.81 38.50
CA GLU A 854 21.59 19.48 38.73
C GLU A 854 20.08 19.51 39.08
N PRO A 855 19.25 20.08 38.18
CA PRO A 855 17.84 20.27 38.47
C PRO A 855 17.09 18.93 38.46
N ILE A 856 16.05 18.83 39.28
CA ILE A 856 15.16 17.68 39.33
C ILE A 856 14.06 17.90 38.28
N ASN A 857 13.91 16.94 37.37
CA ASN A 857 12.80 16.98 36.41
C ASN A 857 11.48 16.75 37.17
N PRO A 858 10.48 17.65 37.10
CA PRO A 858 9.19 17.49 37.79
C PRO A 858 8.39 16.27 37.31
N ARG A 859 8.73 15.70 36.15
CA ARG A 859 8.16 14.44 35.62
C ARG A 859 8.85 13.18 36.17
N ALA A 860 9.94 13.31 36.93
CA ALA A 860 10.68 12.15 37.45
C ALA A 860 9.85 11.31 38.45
N ASP A 861 8.92 11.95 39.16
CA ASP A 861 8.02 11.28 40.12
C ASP A 861 6.66 10.91 39.52
N SER A 862 6.37 11.30 38.27
CA SER A 862 5.13 10.98 37.58
C SER A 862 5.29 9.67 36.79
N ASP A 863 5.16 8.53 37.47
CA ASP A 863 5.00 7.26 36.76
C ASP A 863 3.65 7.27 36.03
N ASN A 864 3.68 7.24 34.69
CA ASN A 864 2.48 7.03 33.87
C ASN A 864 2.01 5.58 34.00
N VAL A 865 1.42 5.24 35.14
CA VAL A 865 0.85 3.92 35.39
C VAL A 865 -0.59 3.88 34.89
N ALA A 866 -0.87 2.95 33.97
CA ALA A 866 -2.24 2.58 33.63
C ALA A 866 -2.64 1.31 34.38
N ILE A 867 -3.84 1.30 34.96
CA ILE A 867 -4.38 0.10 35.61
C ILE A 867 -4.97 -0.81 34.53
N TRP A 868 -4.55 -2.07 34.51
CA TRP A 868 -5.18 -3.13 33.73
C TRP A 868 -5.67 -4.26 34.67
N PRO A 869 -6.91 -4.76 34.51
CA PRO A 869 -7.92 -4.34 33.54
C PRO A 869 -8.56 -2.97 33.89
N GLY A 870 -8.63 -2.07 32.91
CA GLY A 870 -9.25 -0.74 33.06
C GLY A 870 -10.67 -0.67 32.46
N ASP A 871 -11.53 0.18 33.01
CA ASP A 871 -12.91 0.36 32.53
C ASP A 871 -13.01 1.42 31.42
N ARG A 872 -12.72 1.01 30.18
CA ARG A 872 -12.77 1.89 29.00
C ARG A 872 -14.18 2.34 28.59
N LEU A 873 -15.22 1.69 29.10
CA LEU A 873 -16.61 2.04 28.78
C LEU A 873 -17.25 2.96 29.82
N LYS A 874 -16.52 3.34 30.89
CA LYS A 874 -17.08 4.11 32.00
C LYS A 874 -17.93 5.30 31.56
N ASN A 875 -17.43 6.09 30.61
CA ASN A 875 -18.10 7.31 30.13
C ASN A 875 -19.29 7.06 29.20
N ARG A 876 -19.41 5.85 28.61
CA ARG A 876 -20.47 5.50 27.64
C ARG A 876 -21.42 4.41 28.15
N ARG A 877 -21.14 3.84 29.33
CA ARG A 877 -21.85 2.67 29.85
C ARG A 877 -23.32 2.95 30.03
N GLU A 878 -23.67 4.09 30.62
CA GLU A 878 -25.07 4.44 30.89
C GLU A 878 -25.88 4.56 29.60
N ASP A 879 -25.36 5.27 28.60
CA ASP A 879 -26.00 5.41 27.28
C ASP A 879 -26.14 4.05 26.58
N LEU A 880 -25.10 3.22 26.60
CA LEU A 880 -25.12 1.88 26.02
C LEU A 880 -26.11 0.96 26.75
N GLN A 881 -26.15 0.99 28.08
CA GLN A 881 -27.11 0.20 28.87
C GLN A 881 -28.54 0.65 28.60
N ALA A 882 -28.79 1.95 28.47
CA ALA A 882 -30.09 2.47 28.08
C ALA A 882 -30.50 2.00 26.67
N GLY A 883 -29.57 2.00 25.71
CA GLY A 883 -29.79 1.45 24.37
C GLY A 883 -30.10 -0.05 24.39
N VAL A 884 -29.31 -0.84 25.13
CA VAL A 884 -29.51 -2.29 25.30
C VAL A 884 -30.84 -2.59 25.98
N ALA A 885 -31.24 -1.81 26.99
CA ALA A 885 -32.52 -1.97 27.66
C ALA A 885 -33.69 -1.74 26.69
N LYS A 886 -33.62 -0.70 25.83
CA LYS A 886 -34.62 -0.45 24.78
C LYS A 886 -34.72 -1.61 23.79
N ILE A 887 -33.58 -2.11 23.30
CA ILE A 887 -33.54 -3.24 22.36
C ILE A 887 -34.08 -4.52 23.02
N SER A 888 -33.68 -4.81 24.25
CA SER A 888 -34.12 -6.01 24.99
C SER A 888 -35.61 -5.98 25.29
N ALA A 889 -36.14 -4.80 25.65
CA ALA A 889 -37.57 -4.59 25.84
C ALA A 889 -38.33 -4.82 24.52
N ALA A 890 -37.84 -4.27 23.40
CA ALA A 890 -38.44 -4.47 22.08
C ALA A 890 -38.41 -5.93 21.60
N ILE A 891 -37.36 -6.70 21.93
CA ILE A 891 -37.28 -8.14 21.62
C ILE A 891 -38.27 -8.94 22.47
N THR A 892 -38.41 -8.59 23.75
CA THR A 892 -39.25 -9.35 24.69
C THR A 892 -40.74 -9.03 24.54
N ALA A 893 -41.06 -7.77 24.23
CA ALA A 893 -42.41 -7.27 24.04
C ALA A 893 -42.45 -6.39 22.76
N PRO A 894 -42.49 -7.00 21.57
CA PRO A 894 -42.50 -6.26 20.32
C PRO A 894 -43.77 -5.40 20.22
N ASN A 895 -43.60 -4.09 20.09
CA ASN A 895 -44.70 -3.15 19.87
C ASN A 895 -44.99 -3.06 18.36
N PRO A 896 -46.17 -3.50 17.87
CA PRO A 896 -46.50 -3.43 16.45
C PRO A 896 -46.48 -2.01 15.88
N GLY A 897 -46.71 -0.98 16.72
CA GLY A 897 -46.69 0.43 16.33
C GLY A 897 -45.30 1.05 16.16
N GLU A 898 -44.23 0.35 16.56
CA GLU A 898 -42.83 0.79 16.41
C GLU A 898 -42.06 -0.03 15.35
N LEU A 899 -42.73 -0.99 14.69
CA LEU A 899 -42.16 -1.68 13.54
C LEU A 899 -41.90 -0.67 12.42
N ALA A 900 -40.75 -0.79 11.75
CA ALA A 900 -40.42 0.08 10.63
C ALA A 900 -41.52 -0.02 9.57
N ASP A 901 -42.17 1.10 9.28
CA ASP A 901 -43.22 1.20 8.27
C ASP A 901 -42.69 0.65 6.94
N PRO A 902 -43.28 -0.44 6.39
CA PRO A 902 -42.90 -1.04 5.11
C PRO A 902 -42.81 -0.04 3.96
N ASP A 903 -43.54 1.07 4.02
CA ASP A 903 -43.60 2.07 2.97
C ASP A 903 -42.50 3.14 3.06
N THR A 904 -41.72 3.15 4.16
CA THR A 904 -40.51 3.97 4.28
C THR A 904 -39.33 3.34 3.55
N ASP A 905 -38.36 4.14 3.11
CA ASP A 905 -37.13 3.61 2.45
C ASP A 905 -36.40 2.60 3.35
N ARG A 906 -36.34 2.88 4.66
CA ARG A 906 -35.74 1.98 5.65
C ARG A 906 -36.52 0.67 5.79
N GLY A 907 -37.85 0.72 5.84
CA GLY A 907 -38.72 -0.45 5.92
C GLY A 907 -38.58 -1.34 4.67
N ARG A 908 -38.63 -0.74 3.47
CA ARG A 908 -38.41 -1.45 2.20
C ARG A 908 -37.05 -2.15 2.14
N ARG A 909 -35.97 -1.47 2.54
CA ARG A 909 -34.62 -2.08 2.59
C ARG A 909 -34.55 -3.24 3.56
N LEU A 910 -35.10 -3.10 4.77
CA LEU A 910 -35.12 -4.16 5.77
C LEU A 910 -35.90 -5.39 5.29
N LEU A 911 -37.07 -5.19 4.68
CA LEU A 911 -37.87 -6.27 4.11
C LEU A 911 -37.11 -7.01 3.00
N ARG A 912 -36.44 -6.28 2.09
CA ARG A 912 -35.59 -6.91 1.06
C ARG A 912 -34.50 -7.80 1.68
N LEU A 913 -33.80 -7.31 2.71
CA LEU A 913 -32.75 -8.09 3.40
C LEU A 913 -33.32 -9.33 4.11
N LEU A 914 -34.50 -9.23 4.72
CA LEU A 914 -35.17 -10.37 5.36
C LEU A 914 -35.62 -11.42 4.33
N VAL A 915 -36.17 -10.98 3.20
CA VAL A 915 -36.56 -11.86 2.08
C VAL A 915 -35.34 -12.56 1.49
N GLU A 916 -34.24 -11.83 1.24
CA GLU A 916 -33.00 -12.39 0.71
C GLU A 916 -32.37 -13.40 1.69
N ARG A 917 -32.38 -13.10 2.99
CA ARG A 917 -31.95 -14.04 4.05
C ARG A 917 -32.80 -15.30 4.06
N GLN A 918 -34.11 -15.18 3.90
CA GLN A 918 -35.02 -16.32 3.84
C GLN A 918 -34.73 -17.17 2.59
N ALA A 919 -34.65 -16.55 1.41
CA ALA A 919 -34.32 -17.22 0.15
C ALA A 919 -32.97 -17.96 0.21
N SER A 920 -31.95 -17.35 0.84
CA SER A 920 -30.62 -17.97 1.00
C SER A 920 -30.64 -19.20 1.92
N ARG A 921 -31.51 -19.23 2.94
CA ARG A 921 -31.71 -20.40 3.80
C ARG A 921 -32.37 -21.54 3.03
N THR A 922 -33.40 -21.24 2.23
CA THR A 922 -34.09 -22.24 1.41
C THR A 922 -33.19 -22.80 0.30
N ARG A 923 -32.30 -21.97 -0.28
CA ARG A 923 -31.38 -22.39 -1.35
C ARG A 923 -30.33 -23.42 -0.92
N ARG A 924 -29.98 -23.48 0.38
CA ARG A 924 -29.11 -24.54 0.94
C ARG A 924 -29.78 -25.92 0.98
N GLU A 925 -31.11 -25.97 0.91
CA GLU A 925 -31.92 -27.20 0.94
C GLU A 925 -32.44 -27.62 -0.45
N ALA A 926 -32.21 -26.82 -1.51
CA ALA A 926 -32.81 -27.02 -2.84
C ALA A 926 -31.98 -27.89 -3.83
N ALA A 927 -32.71 -28.40 -4.83
CA ALA A 927 -32.37 -29.45 -5.80
C ALA A 927 -31.07 -29.26 -6.60
N VAL A 928 -30.44 -30.37 -6.97
CA VAL A 928 -29.32 -30.39 -7.92
C VAL A 928 -29.87 -30.15 -9.33
N ASN A 929 -29.50 -29.03 -9.95
CA ASN A 929 -29.83 -28.80 -11.35
C ASN A 929 -29.02 -29.76 -12.22
N LEU A 930 -29.73 -30.62 -12.96
CA LEU A 930 -29.09 -31.45 -13.98
C LEU A 930 -28.45 -30.54 -15.04
N PRO A 931 -27.22 -30.83 -15.49
CA PRO A 931 -26.63 -30.08 -16.59
C PRO A 931 -27.48 -30.22 -17.85
N GLY A 932 -27.49 -29.21 -18.72
CA GLY A 932 -28.25 -29.25 -19.99
C GLY A 932 -27.78 -30.35 -20.97
N HIS A 933 -26.66 -31.02 -20.68
CA HIS A 933 -26.17 -32.19 -21.39
C HIS A 933 -25.62 -33.23 -20.42
N ILE A 934 -25.92 -34.51 -20.65
CA ILE A 934 -25.38 -35.64 -19.88
C ILE A 934 -24.87 -36.73 -20.81
N SER A 935 -23.88 -37.51 -20.36
CA SER A 935 -23.44 -38.69 -21.11
C SER A 935 -24.41 -39.87 -20.92
N THR A 936 -24.43 -40.83 -21.84
CA THR A 936 -25.18 -42.08 -21.67
C THR A 936 -24.74 -42.87 -20.42
N SER A 937 -23.46 -42.80 -20.06
CA SER A 937 -22.96 -43.35 -18.79
C SER A 937 -23.50 -42.60 -17.57
N ALA A 938 -23.61 -41.27 -17.65
CA ALA A 938 -24.22 -40.46 -16.58
C ALA A 938 -25.73 -40.74 -16.46
N LEU A 939 -26.43 -40.99 -17.56
CA LEU A 939 -27.82 -41.44 -17.56
C LEU A 939 -27.99 -42.79 -16.84
N VAL A 940 -27.08 -43.75 -17.08
CA VAL A 940 -27.08 -45.04 -16.36
C VAL A 940 -26.76 -44.84 -14.87
N ALA A 941 -25.79 -43.99 -14.53
CA ALA A 941 -25.45 -43.70 -13.13
C ALA A 941 -26.62 -43.03 -12.40
N LEU A 942 -27.30 -42.08 -13.05
CA LEU A 942 -28.50 -41.42 -12.56
C LEU A 942 -29.62 -42.43 -12.27
N ALA A 943 -29.82 -43.40 -13.16
CA ALA A 943 -30.85 -44.43 -12.99
C ALA A 943 -30.50 -45.49 -11.94
N GLN A 944 -29.21 -45.71 -11.65
CA GLN A 944 -28.74 -46.67 -10.63
C GLN A 944 -28.80 -46.08 -9.22
N ASP A 945 -28.32 -44.84 -9.04
CA ASP A 945 -28.30 -44.15 -7.75
C ASP A 945 -28.48 -42.64 -7.95
N PRO A 946 -29.74 -42.16 -7.95
CA PRO A 946 -30.05 -40.74 -8.07
C PRO A 946 -29.37 -39.86 -7.01
N GLN A 947 -29.28 -40.35 -5.76
CA GLN A 947 -28.74 -39.57 -4.64
C GLN A 947 -27.21 -39.50 -4.67
N GLY A 948 -26.55 -40.61 -5.02
CA GLY A 948 -25.11 -40.67 -5.24
C GLY A 948 -24.69 -39.78 -6.41
N PHE A 949 -25.41 -39.83 -7.53
CA PHE A 949 -25.15 -38.97 -8.69
C PHE A 949 -25.30 -37.48 -8.34
N ALA A 950 -26.38 -37.10 -7.65
CA ALA A 950 -26.59 -35.72 -7.19
C ALA A 950 -25.48 -35.24 -6.24
N SER A 951 -24.97 -36.13 -5.38
CA SER A 951 -23.87 -35.81 -4.46
C SER A 951 -22.54 -35.61 -5.20
N GLN A 952 -22.24 -36.44 -6.22
CA GLN A 952 -21.07 -36.27 -7.08
C GLN A 952 -21.14 -34.99 -7.90
N LEU A 953 -22.32 -34.59 -8.39
CA LEU A 953 -22.49 -33.34 -9.11
C LEU A 953 -22.25 -32.11 -8.21
N ARG A 954 -22.63 -32.20 -6.92
CA ARG A 954 -22.36 -31.15 -5.93
C ARG A 954 -20.88 -31.05 -5.54
N ARG A 955 -20.16 -32.17 -5.56
CA ARG A 955 -18.72 -32.26 -5.20
C ARG A 955 -18.01 -33.31 -6.05
N PRO A 956 -17.49 -32.93 -7.24
CA PRO A 956 -16.76 -33.84 -8.11
C PRO A 956 -15.45 -34.24 -7.42
N MET A 957 -15.27 -35.53 -7.13
CA MET A 957 -14.02 -36.07 -6.58
C MET A 957 -13.28 -36.87 -7.66
N PRO A 958 -11.95 -36.73 -7.81
CA PRO A 958 -11.17 -37.58 -8.70
C PRO A 958 -11.25 -39.06 -8.26
N SER A 959 -11.55 -39.97 -9.19
CA SER A 959 -11.54 -41.41 -8.93
C SER A 959 -10.18 -42.04 -9.27
N ALA A 960 -9.70 -42.97 -8.45
CA ALA A 960 -8.46 -43.70 -8.72
C ALA A 960 -8.56 -44.54 -10.03
N PRO A 961 -7.49 -44.63 -10.84
CA PRO A 961 -7.49 -45.41 -12.07
C PRO A 961 -7.62 -46.91 -11.77
N ALA A 962 -8.72 -47.52 -12.21
CA ALA A 962 -8.96 -48.96 -12.01
C ALA A 962 -8.31 -49.81 -13.12
N LEU A 963 -7.57 -50.87 -12.75
CA LEU A 963 -6.95 -51.81 -13.69
C LEU A 963 -7.96 -52.44 -14.68
N ALA A 964 -9.19 -52.68 -14.23
CA ALA A 964 -10.28 -53.17 -15.09
C ALA A 964 -10.70 -52.16 -16.17
N ALA A 965 -10.64 -50.85 -15.89
CA ALA A 965 -10.94 -49.81 -16.88
C ALA A 965 -9.84 -49.76 -17.95
N ARG A 966 -8.56 -49.90 -17.56
CA ARG A 966 -7.43 -50.00 -18.51
C ARG A 966 -7.59 -51.19 -19.46
N ARG A 967 -7.96 -52.37 -18.94
CA ARG A 967 -8.27 -53.57 -19.75
C ARG A 967 -9.42 -53.34 -20.73
N GLY A 968 -10.49 -52.68 -20.28
CA GLY A 968 -11.60 -52.27 -21.13
C GLY A 968 -11.13 -51.43 -22.31
N THR A 969 -10.45 -50.32 -22.05
CA THR A 969 -9.95 -49.44 -23.10
C THR A 969 -9.04 -50.16 -24.10
N ALA A 970 -8.13 -51.03 -23.63
CA ALA A 970 -7.25 -51.81 -24.50
C ALA A 970 -8.00 -52.80 -25.41
N PHE A 971 -9.09 -53.41 -24.92
CA PHE A 971 -9.94 -54.29 -25.73
C PHE A 971 -10.72 -53.51 -26.79
N HIS A 972 -11.33 -52.36 -26.44
CA HIS A 972 -12.07 -51.53 -27.41
C HIS A 972 -11.14 -51.02 -28.52
N ALA A 973 -9.95 -50.52 -28.18
CA ALA A 973 -8.96 -50.07 -29.16
C ALA A 973 -8.52 -51.20 -30.11
N TRP A 974 -8.40 -52.44 -29.61
CA TRP A 974 -8.08 -53.59 -30.46
C TRP A 974 -9.24 -53.98 -31.39
N VAL A 975 -10.50 -53.98 -30.91
CA VAL A 975 -11.68 -54.25 -31.76
C VAL A 975 -11.83 -53.17 -32.84
N GLU A 976 -11.58 -51.91 -32.49
CA GLU A 976 -11.56 -50.80 -33.45
C GLU A 976 -10.53 -51.06 -34.56
N GLN A 977 -9.28 -51.42 -34.21
CA GLN A 977 -8.24 -51.80 -35.17
C GLN A 977 -8.61 -53.02 -36.02
N HIS A 978 -9.35 -53.99 -35.46
CA HIS A 978 -9.80 -55.19 -36.19
C HIS A 978 -10.75 -54.81 -37.35
N PHE A 979 -11.65 -53.84 -37.15
CA PHE A 979 -12.58 -53.39 -38.19
C PHE A 979 -12.03 -52.25 -39.07
N GLN A 980 -11.14 -51.40 -38.56
CA GLN A 980 -10.49 -50.33 -39.30
C GLN A 980 -9.20 -50.80 -40.00
N ARG A 981 -9.30 -51.72 -40.97
CA ARG A 981 -8.17 -51.99 -41.86
C ARG A 981 -7.97 -50.80 -42.82
N ALA A 982 -7.06 -49.92 -42.43
CA ALA A 982 -6.56 -48.71 -43.11
C ALA A 982 -7.20 -47.37 -42.69
N ALA A 983 -6.84 -46.88 -41.51
CA ALA A 983 -6.84 -45.45 -41.19
C ALA A 983 -5.50 -45.07 -40.51
N LEU A 984 -5.01 -43.88 -40.80
CA LEU A 984 -3.71 -43.33 -40.39
C LEU A 984 -3.52 -43.39 -38.86
N LEU A 985 -2.33 -43.83 -38.43
CA LEU A 985 -1.87 -43.79 -37.04
C LEU A 985 -2.05 -42.37 -36.44
N ASP A 986 -2.81 -42.26 -35.36
CA ASP A 986 -2.89 -41.05 -34.54
C ASP A 986 -1.56 -40.82 -33.82
N ILE A 987 -1.10 -39.57 -33.69
CA ILE A 987 0.19 -39.19 -33.09
C ILE A 987 0.31 -39.62 -31.62
N THR A 988 -0.81 -39.95 -30.96
CA THR A 988 -0.84 -40.51 -29.60
C THR A 988 -0.52 -42.01 -29.54
N SER A 989 -0.50 -42.71 -30.69
CA SER A 989 -0.31 -44.16 -30.83
C SER A 989 1.09 -44.58 -31.27
N LEU A 990 2.10 -43.73 -31.05
CA LEU A 990 3.51 -44.10 -31.20
C LEU A 990 3.91 -45.14 -30.12
N PRO A 991 4.68 -46.19 -30.46
CA PRO A 991 5.14 -47.17 -29.46
C PRO A 991 6.04 -46.45 -28.44
N GLY A 992 5.61 -46.41 -27.17
CA GLY A 992 6.35 -45.78 -26.06
C GLY A 992 5.62 -44.70 -25.23
N SER A 993 4.35 -44.38 -25.53
CA SER A 993 3.55 -43.37 -24.78
C SER A 993 2.55 -43.95 -23.77
N GLY A 994 2.50 -45.27 -23.60
CA GLY A 994 1.74 -45.94 -22.54
C GLY A 994 2.65 -46.89 -21.77
N ASP A 995 2.53 -46.90 -20.44
CA ASP A 995 3.17 -47.86 -19.52
C ASP A 995 3.19 -49.27 -20.14
N GLU A 996 4.36 -49.69 -20.64
CA GLU A 996 4.62 -51.05 -21.09
C GLU A 996 4.75 -51.96 -19.87
N ASP A 997 3.61 -52.40 -19.35
CA ASP A 997 3.46 -53.64 -18.59
C ASP A 997 2.20 -54.34 -19.13
N ALA A 998 2.20 -54.65 -20.43
CA ALA A 998 1.19 -55.48 -21.09
C ALA A 998 1.67 -56.92 -21.31
N ASP A 999 2.70 -57.36 -20.57
CA ASP A 999 3.07 -58.76 -20.52
C ASP A 999 2.33 -59.44 -19.36
N LEU A 1000 1.42 -60.35 -19.76
CA LEU A 1000 0.75 -61.38 -18.95
C LEU A 1000 -0.59 -61.03 -18.29
N ASP A 1001 -1.53 -60.39 -19.02
CA ASP A 1001 -2.96 -60.51 -18.67
C ASP A 1001 -3.64 -61.54 -19.57
N ALA A 1002 -3.60 -62.82 -19.15
CA ALA A 1002 -4.19 -63.95 -19.88
C ALA A 1002 -5.69 -63.75 -20.19
N ASP A 1003 -6.37 -62.89 -19.42
CA ASP A 1003 -7.77 -62.54 -19.62
C ASP A 1003 -7.99 -61.69 -20.89
N LEU A 1004 -7.08 -60.76 -21.25
CA LEU A 1004 -7.25 -59.91 -22.44
C LEU A 1004 -7.12 -60.73 -23.73
N GLN A 1005 -6.15 -61.65 -23.78
CA GLN A 1005 -6.01 -62.54 -24.94
C GLN A 1005 -7.22 -63.47 -25.08
N GLY A 1006 -7.73 -64.02 -23.96
CA GLY A 1006 -8.97 -64.78 -23.97
C GLY A 1006 -10.19 -63.98 -24.44
N MET A 1007 -10.27 -62.68 -24.13
CA MET A 1007 -11.33 -61.80 -24.66
C MET A 1007 -11.23 -61.61 -26.17
N LYS A 1008 -10.01 -61.42 -26.71
CA LYS A 1008 -9.77 -61.31 -28.16
C LYS A 1008 -10.16 -62.60 -28.88
N ASP A 1009 -9.75 -63.75 -28.36
CA ASP A 1009 -10.06 -65.05 -28.96
C ASP A 1009 -11.57 -65.33 -28.97
N ARG A 1010 -12.29 -65.01 -27.89
CA ARG A 1010 -13.76 -65.11 -27.84
C ARG A 1010 -14.44 -64.16 -28.82
N PHE A 1011 -13.92 -62.95 -28.99
CA PHE A 1011 -14.43 -62.01 -29.98
C PHE A 1011 -14.27 -62.55 -31.40
N LEU A 1012 -13.09 -63.06 -31.76
CA LEU A 1012 -12.84 -63.68 -33.07
C LEU A 1012 -13.72 -64.90 -33.34
N ALA A 1013 -14.11 -65.64 -32.31
CA ALA A 1013 -15.06 -66.75 -32.42
C ALA A 1013 -16.54 -66.31 -32.42
N SER A 1014 -16.83 -65.03 -32.18
CA SER A 1014 -18.20 -64.50 -32.09
C SER A 1014 -18.79 -64.25 -33.49
N GLN A 1015 -20.12 -64.20 -33.55
CA GLN A 1015 -20.85 -63.85 -34.78
C GLN A 1015 -20.54 -62.43 -35.30
N TRP A 1016 -19.84 -61.58 -34.55
CA TRP A 1016 -19.58 -60.18 -34.91
C TRP A 1016 -18.24 -60.00 -35.63
N ALA A 1017 -17.25 -60.88 -35.40
CA ALA A 1017 -15.89 -60.69 -35.91
C ALA A 1017 -15.78 -60.71 -37.44
N ASP A 1018 -16.60 -61.54 -38.10
CA ASP A 1018 -16.62 -61.70 -39.55
C ASP A 1018 -17.66 -60.81 -40.26
N ARG A 1019 -18.41 -59.98 -39.51
CA ARG A 1019 -19.41 -59.08 -40.09
C ARG A 1019 -18.79 -57.73 -40.41
N ALA A 1020 -19.18 -57.15 -41.53
CA ALA A 1020 -18.82 -55.77 -41.87
C ALA A 1020 -19.73 -54.80 -41.09
N PRO A 1021 -19.21 -53.99 -40.15
CA PRO A 1021 -19.99 -52.91 -39.55
C PRO A 1021 -20.27 -51.81 -40.58
N ILE A 1022 -21.43 -51.17 -40.44
CA ILE A 1022 -21.85 -49.99 -41.21
C ILE A 1022 -21.15 -48.76 -40.64
N ASP A 1023 -21.17 -48.61 -39.31
CA ASP A 1023 -20.53 -47.53 -38.57
C ASP A 1023 -19.77 -48.12 -37.37
N VAL A 1024 -18.62 -47.52 -37.02
CA VAL A 1024 -17.78 -47.90 -35.86
C VAL A 1024 -17.40 -46.61 -35.13
N GLU A 1025 -17.45 -46.61 -33.79
CA GLU A 1025 -17.09 -45.47 -32.92
C GLU A 1025 -17.85 -44.16 -33.25
N ILE A 1026 -19.10 -44.25 -33.67
CA ILE A 1026 -19.92 -43.08 -34.03
C ILE A 1026 -20.38 -42.31 -32.78
N ALA A 1027 -20.10 -41.00 -32.75
CA ALA A 1027 -20.61 -40.10 -31.74
C ALA A 1027 -22.06 -39.72 -32.05
N LEU A 1028 -22.97 -39.97 -31.10
CA LEU A 1028 -24.40 -39.69 -31.22
C LEU A 1028 -24.86 -38.74 -30.13
N GLU A 1029 -25.80 -37.86 -30.49
CA GLU A 1029 -26.47 -36.92 -29.60
C GLU A 1029 -27.98 -36.96 -29.85
N THR A 1030 -28.77 -36.95 -28.78
CA THR A 1030 -30.23 -36.88 -28.89
C THR A 1030 -30.85 -36.10 -27.74
N TRP A 1031 -31.95 -35.40 -28.02
CA TRP A 1031 -32.67 -34.61 -27.03
C TRP A 1031 -33.85 -35.40 -26.47
N ILE A 1032 -33.87 -35.59 -25.15
CA ILE A 1032 -34.99 -36.23 -24.42
C ILE A 1032 -35.35 -35.34 -23.24
N ALA A 1033 -36.63 -34.97 -23.11
CA ALA A 1033 -37.13 -34.11 -22.03
C ALA A 1033 -36.34 -32.79 -21.81
N GLY A 1034 -35.85 -32.17 -22.88
CA GLY A 1034 -35.09 -30.90 -22.82
C GLY A 1034 -33.61 -31.04 -22.41
N ILE A 1035 -33.12 -32.26 -22.19
CA ILE A 1035 -31.71 -32.55 -21.88
C ILE A 1035 -31.07 -33.24 -23.09
N SER A 1036 -29.87 -32.79 -23.46
CA SER A 1036 -29.07 -33.48 -24.48
C SER A 1036 -28.37 -34.71 -23.88
N ILE A 1037 -28.61 -35.89 -24.45
CA ILE A 1037 -27.89 -37.12 -24.11
C ILE A 1037 -26.87 -37.41 -25.19
N ARG A 1038 -25.60 -37.52 -24.79
CA ARG A 1038 -24.46 -37.77 -25.68
C ARG A 1038 -23.80 -39.10 -25.36
N GLY A 1039 -23.35 -39.81 -26.37
CA GLY A 1039 -22.48 -40.96 -26.17
C GLY A 1039 -21.90 -41.45 -27.47
N ARG A 1040 -21.05 -42.47 -27.37
CA ARG A 1040 -20.39 -43.08 -28.52
C ARG A 1040 -20.82 -44.54 -28.62
N VAL A 1041 -21.27 -44.92 -29.81
CA VAL A 1041 -21.64 -46.30 -30.13
C VAL A 1041 -20.41 -47.02 -30.66
N ASP A 1042 -20.11 -48.20 -30.12
CA ASP A 1042 -18.93 -48.94 -30.53
C ASP A 1042 -19.05 -49.45 -31.98
N ALA A 1043 -20.15 -50.11 -32.34
CA ALA A 1043 -20.39 -50.54 -33.73
C ALA A 1043 -21.88 -50.67 -34.08
N VAL A 1044 -22.21 -50.49 -35.36
CA VAL A 1044 -23.54 -50.72 -35.93
C VAL A 1044 -23.44 -51.69 -37.10
N PHE A 1045 -24.25 -52.73 -37.10
CA PHE A 1045 -24.31 -53.74 -38.16
C PHE A 1045 -25.69 -53.74 -38.82
N ARG A 1046 -25.80 -54.34 -40.01
CA ARG A 1046 -27.11 -54.67 -40.57
C ARG A 1046 -27.78 -55.79 -39.75
N SER A 1047 -29.10 -55.84 -39.64
CA SER A 1047 -29.81 -56.97 -39.03
C SER A 1047 -29.62 -58.26 -39.85
N LEU A 1048 -29.76 -59.43 -39.20
CA LEU A 1048 -29.59 -60.74 -39.85
C LEU A 1048 -30.67 -61.05 -40.89
N ASP A 1049 -31.84 -60.43 -40.76
CA ASP A 1049 -32.94 -60.48 -41.74
C ASP A 1049 -32.77 -59.49 -42.91
N GLY A 1050 -31.76 -58.62 -42.86
CA GLY A 1050 -31.45 -57.61 -43.87
C GLY A 1050 -32.33 -56.35 -43.87
N VAL A 1051 -33.37 -56.30 -43.01
CA VAL A 1051 -34.42 -55.25 -43.02
C VAL A 1051 -34.15 -54.12 -42.01
N GLY A 1052 -33.35 -54.36 -40.96
CA GLY A 1052 -33.03 -53.37 -39.91
C GLY A 1052 -31.53 -53.18 -39.62
N TYR A 1053 -31.24 -52.51 -38.51
CA TYR A 1053 -29.90 -52.21 -37.98
C TYR A 1053 -29.74 -52.77 -36.56
N VAL A 1054 -28.52 -53.13 -36.18
CA VAL A 1054 -28.17 -53.58 -34.83
C VAL A 1054 -27.00 -52.78 -34.30
N ILE A 1055 -27.24 -52.02 -33.24
CA ILE A 1055 -26.22 -51.35 -32.44
C ILE A 1055 -25.61 -52.38 -31.48
N VAL A 1056 -24.29 -52.54 -31.49
CA VAL A 1056 -23.58 -53.43 -30.58
C VAL A 1056 -22.62 -52.62 -29.74
N ASP A 1057 -22.72 -52.80 -28.43
CA ASP A 1057 -21.84 -52.20 -27.43
C ASP A 1057 -21.03 -53.31 -26.75
N TRP A 1058 -19.70 -53.20 -26.82
CA TRP A 1058 -18.75 -54.18 -26.31
C TRP A 1058 -18.54 -53.94 -24.81
N LYS A 1059 -18.65 -55.00 -23.99
CA LYS A 1059 -18.42 -54.92 -22.54
C LYS A 1059 -17.36 -55.95 -22.13
N THR A 1060 -16.38 -55.50 -21.35
CA THR A 1060 -15.33 -56.37 -20.78
C THR A 1060 -15.60 -56.82 -19.34
N GLY A 1061 -16.58 -56.20 -18.67
CA GLY A 1061 -16.97 -56.53 -17.29
C GLY A 1061 -17.94 -57.72 -17.19
N ALA A 1062 -18.29 -58.10 -15.96
CA ALA A 1062 -19.26 -59.16 -15.71
C ALA A 1062 -20.66 -58.83 -16.25
N MET A 1063 -21.36 -59.86 -16.72
CA MET A 1063 -22.75 -59.76 -17.17
C MET A 1063 -23.66 -59.42 -15.98
N PRO A 1064 -24.41 -58.32 -16.04
CA PRO A 1064 -25.34 -57.94 -14.97
C PRO A 1064 -26.59 -58.82 -15.03
N SER A 1065 -27.22 -59.07 -13.89
CA SER A 1065 -28.51 -59.77 -13.80
C SER A 1065 -29.56 -58.91 -13.11
N GLY A 1066 -30.84 -59.20 -13.34
CA GLY A 1066 -31.96 -58.53 -12.68
C GLY A 1066 -32.09 -57.03 -13.03
N GLU A 1067 -32.21 -56.19 -12.00
CA GLU A 1067 -32.41 -54.74 -12.15
C GLU A 1067 -31.23 -54.03 -12.80
N ALA A 1068 -29.99 -54.42 -12.47
CA ALA A 1068 -28.79 -53.84 -13.07
C ALA A 1068 -28.71 -54.02 -14.60
N ALA A 1069 -29.28 -55.12 -15.12
CA ALA A 1069 -29.37 -55.35 -16.57
C ALA A 1069 -30.39 -54.41 -17.24
N ARG A 1070 -31.54 -54.17 -16.59
CA ARG A 1070 -32.56 -53.22 -17.05
C ARG A 1070 -32.03 -51.79 -17.06
N THR A 1071 -31.25 -51.39 -16.04
CA THR A 1071 -30.67 -50.05 -15.99
C THR A 1071 -29.58 -49.82 -17.05
N ARG A 1072 -28.74 -50.83 -17.33
CA ARG A 1072 -27.77 -50.72 -18.44
C ARG A 1072 -28.43 -50.66 -19.82
N ALA A 1073 -29.60 -51.28 -20.00
CA ALA A 1073 -30.34 -51.21 -21.27
C ALA A 1073 -30.73 -49.77 -21.66
N LEU A 1074 -30.79 -48.83 -20.70
CA LEU A 1074 -31.00 -47.40 -20.98
C LEU A 1074 -29.91 -46.80 -21.89
N GLN A 1075 -28.66 -47.30 -21.79
CA GLN A 1075 -27.56 -46.86 -22.66
C GLN A 1075 -27.86 -47.20 -24.13
N LEU A 1076 -28.23 -48.45 -24.41
CA LEU A 1076 -28.59 -48.90 -25.76
C LEU A 1076 -29.90 -48.26 -26.24
N ALA A 1077 -30.86 -48.00 -25.35
CA ALA A 1077 -32.08 -47.27 -25.71
C ALA A 1077 -31.79 -45.84 -26.18
N ALA A 1078 -30.90 -45.12 -25.48
CA ALA A 1078 -30.45 -43.80 -25.89
C ALA A 1078 -29.73 -43.86 -27.25
N TYR A 1079 -28.86 -44.85 -27.47
CA TYR A 1079 -28.19 -45.06 -28.77
C TYR A 1079 -29.17 -45.38 -29.89
N ARG A 1080 -30.15 -46.26 -29.65
CA ARG A 1080 -31.21 -46.60 -30.61
C ARG A 1080 -31.95 -45.36 -31.07
N ILE A 1081 -32.41 -44.54 -30.13
CA ILE A 1081 -33.17 -43.32 -30.44
C ILE A 1081 -32.28 -42.31 -31.17
N ALA A 1082 -31.03 -42.14 -30.72
CA ALA A 1082 -30.12 -41.19 -31.34
C ALA A 1082 -29.77 -41.60 -32.78
N TYR A 1083 -29.48 -42.89 -33.02
CA TYR A 1083 -29.16 -43.40 -34.35
C TYR A 1083 -30.37 -43.36 -35.29
N ALA A 1084 -31.55 -43.79 -34.79
CA ALA A 1084 -32.79 -43.73 -35.58
C ALA A 1084 -33.11 -42.29 -36.01
N ARG A 1085 -32.97 -41.31 -35.11
CA ARG A 1085 -33.18 -39.88 -35.44
C ARG A 1085 -32.13 -39.34 -36.40
N LEU A 1086 -30.85 -39.69 -36.22
CA LEU A 1086 -29.77 -39.23 -37.09
C LEU A 1086 -29.99 -39.68 -38.55
N HIS A 1087 -30.49 -40.90 -38.75
CA HIS A 1087 -30.70 -41.49 -40.07
C HIS A 1087 -32.14 -41.44 -40.58
N GLY A 1088 -33.07 -40.80 -39.85
CA GLY A 1088 -34.49 -40.69 -40.23
C GLY A 1088 -35.22 -42.04 -40.29
N LEU A 1089 -34.83 -43.00 -39.44
CA LEU A 1089 -35.40 -44.35 -39.37
C LEU A 1089 -36.47 -44.44 -38.28
N ASP A 1090 -37.39 -45.40 -38.43
CA ASP A 1090 -38.26 -45.82 -37.34
C ASP A 1090 -37.41 -46.52 -36.25
N PRO A 1091 -37.49 -46.14 -34.95
CA PRO A 1091 -36.79 -46.82 -33.88
C PRO A 1091 -37.02 -48.33 -33.80
N GLU A 1092 -38.15 -48.86 -34.30
CA GLU A 1092 -38.41 -50.30 -34.38
C GLU A 1092 -37.46 -51.03 -35.35
N LEU A 1093 -36.89 -50.32 -36.33
CA LEU A 1093 -35.91 -50.86 -37.27
C LEU A 1093 -34.49 -50.92 -36.71
N VAL A 1094 -34.26 -50.43 -35.49
CA VAL A 1094 -32.95 -50.38 -34.84
C VAL A 1094 -32.98 -51.18 -33.54
N SER A 1095 -32.32 -52.33 -33.53
CA SER A 1095 -32.14 -53.16 -32.33
C SER A 1095 -30.81 -52.86 -31.64
N GLY A 1096 -30.66 -53.23 -30.36
CA GLY A 1096 -29.42 -53.06 -29.62
C GLY A 1096 -29.02 -54.33 -28.87
N ALA A 1097 -27.72 -54.64 -28.86
CA ALA A 1097 -27.16 -55.79 -28.17
C ALA A 1097 -25.90 -55.41 -27.38
N PHE A 1098 -25.68 -56.07 -26.25
CA PHE A 1098 -24.40 -56.05 -25.55
C PHE A 1098 -23.63 -57.33 -25.85
N TYR A 1099 -22.35 -57.21 -26.22
CA TYR A 1099 -21.47 -58.37 -26.31
C TYR A 1099 -20.46 -58.35 -25.17
N TYR A 1100 -20.44 -59.43 -24.37
CA TYR A 1100 -19.57 -59.53 -23.21
C TYR A 1100 -18.30 -60.31 -23.56
N ALA A 1101 -17.18 -59.62 -23.76
CA ALA A 1101 -15.91 -60.21 -24.19
C ALA A 1101 -15.35 -61.23 -23.18
N GLY A 1102 -15.69 -61.08 -21.89
CA GLY A 1102 -15.30 -62.02 -20.84
C GLY A 1102 -15.97 -63.40 -20.95
N THR A 1103 -17.16 -63.51 -21.55
CA THR A 1103 -17.89 -64.78 -21.69
C THR A 1103 -18.10 -65.20 -23.14
N GLY A 1104 -17.95 -64.28 -24.11
CA GLY A 1104 -18.24 -64.51 -25.52
C GLY A 1104 -19.73 -64.45 -25.88
N GLU A 1105 -20.60 -64.10 -24.92
CA GLU A 1105 -22.04 -64.11 -25.09
C GLU A 1105 -22.59 -62.76 -25.55
N THR A 1106 -23.58 -62.78 -26.45
CA THR A 1106 -24.34 -61.60 -26.87
C THR A 1106 -25.71 -61.60 -26.19
N VAL A 1107 -26.03 -60.49 -25.51
CA VAL A 1107 -27.30 -60.30 -24.80
C VAL A 1107 -28.14 -59.25 -25.53
N TRP A 1108 -29.40 -59.59 -25.75
CA TRP A 1108 -30.40 -58.74 -26.41
C TRP A 1108 -31.42 -58.25 -25.38
N PRO A 1109 -31.18 -57.11 -24.72
CA PRO A 1109 -32.12 -56.58 -23.73
C PRO A 1109 -33.36 -55.99 -24.41
N ASP A 1110 -34.48 -55.99 -23.68
CA ASP A 1110 -35.64 -55.18 -24.06
C ASP A 1110 -35.32 -53.70 -23.84
N LEU A 1111 -35.51 -52.88 -24.90
CA LEU A 1111 -35.04 -51.50 -24.92
C LEU A 1111 -36.22 -50.53 -24.70
N PRO A 1112 -36.17 -49.70 -23.64
CA PRO A 1112 -37.23 -48.74 -23.35
C PRO A 1112 -37.37 -47.66 -24.43
N GLY A 1113 -38.60 -47.19 -24.63
CA GLY A 1113 -38.94 -46.12 -25.57
C GLY A 1113 -38.52 -44.73 -25.10
N SER A 1114 -38.69 -43.71 -25.96
CA SER A 1114 -38.34 -42.32 -25.62
C SER A 1114 -39.19 -41.76 -24.47
N GLU A 1115 -40.43 -42.19 -24.32
CA GLU A 1115 -41.32 -41.74 -23.23
C GLU A 1115 -40.85 -42.27 -21.86
N GLN A 1116 -40.44 -43.54 -21.78
CA GLN A 1116 -39.90 -44.13 -20.55
C GLN A 1116 -38.57 -43.49 -20.13
N LEU A 1117 -37.73 -43.10 -21.09
CA LEU A 1117 -36.52 -42.32 -20.82
C LEU A 1117 -36.84 -40.89 -20.34
N ALA A 1118 -37.88 -40.27 -20.89
CA ALA A 1118 -38.35 -38.97 -20.45
C ALA A 1118 -38.92 -39.01 -19.03
N GLU A 1119 -39.68 -40.06 -18.67
CA GLU A 1119 -40.19 -40.27 -17.30
C GLU A 1119 -39.05 -40.41 -16.28
N LEU A 1120 -37.98 -41.13 -16.62
CA LEU A 1120 -36.81 -41.30 -15.75
C LEU A 1120 -36.05 -39.98 -15.53
N LEU A 1121 -35.92 -39.14 -16.57
CA LEU A 1121 -35.33 -37.81 -16.44
C LEU A 1121 -36.24 -36.85 -15.66
N ALA A 1122 -37.57 -36.98 -15.82
CA ALA A 1122 -38.55 -36.17 -15.12
C ALA A 1122 -38.66 -36.51 -13.62
N ALA A 1123 -38.40 -37.75 -13.22
CA ALA A 1123 -38.45 -38.17 -11.81
C ALA A 1123 -37.42 -37.48 -10.89
N ILE A 1124 -36.40 -36.84 -11.48
CA ILE A 1124 -35.30 -36.17 -10.75
C ILE A 1124 -35.22 -34.67 -11.12
N ALA A 1125 -35.90 -34.23 -12.18
CA ALA A 1125 -36.00 -32.83 -12.55
C ALA A 1125 -37.06 -32.11 -11.68
N PRO A 1126 -36.79 -30.89 -11.19
CA PRO A 1126 -37.77 -30.15 -10.39
C PRO A 1126 -39.01 -29.81 -11.23
N THR A 1127 -40.19 -30.18 -10.74
CA THR A 1127 -41.50 -29.67 -11.17
C THR A 1127 -41.60 -28.20 -10.74
N ASP A 1128 -40.91 -27.30 -11.43
CA ASP A 1128 -41.17 -25.85 -11.40
C ASP A 1128 -40.29 -25.14 -12.44
N SER A 1129 -40.62 -25.33 -13.71
CA SER A 1129 -40.14 -24.49 -14.82
C SER A 1129 -41.31 -23.88 -15.60
N ALA A 1130 -42.44 -23.68 -14.93
CA ALA A 1130 -43.61 -22.98 -15.45
C ALA A 1130 -43.86 -21.67 -14.70
N GLN A 1131 -42.86 -20.79 -14.66
CA GLN A 1131 -43.00 -19.33 -14.41
C GLN A 1131 -41.60 -18.73 -14.36
N ILE A 1132 -41.13 -18.14 -15.46
CA ILE A 1132 -40.23 -16.97 -15.61
C ILE A 1132 -39.96 -16.88 -17.12
N ASN A 1133 -40.92 -16.31 -17.84
CA ASN A 1133 -40.65 -15.59 -19.08
C ASN A 1133 -41.85 -14.66 -19.37
N THR A 1134 -41.95 -13.59 -18.58
CA THR A 1134 -42.71 -12.40 -18.95
C THR A 1134 -41.85 -11.21 -18.61
N ALA A 1135 -41.12 -10.71 -19.61
CA ALA A 1135 -40.49 -9.40 -19.58
C ALA A 1135 -41.59 -8.33 -19.41
N PRO A 1136 -41.42 -7.33 -18.54
CA PRO A 1136 -42.29 -6.17 -18.57
C PRO A 1136 -41.81 -5.23 -19.69
N THR A 1137 -42.46 -5.33 -20.85
CA THR A 1137 -42.61 -4.21 -21.76
C THR A 1137 -43.73 -3.34 -21.21
N ASP A 1138 -43.39 -2.13 -20.74
CA ASP A 1138 -44.21 -0.92 -20.87
C ASP A 1138 -43.55 0.24 -20.12
N HIS A 1139 -42.85 1.10 -20.88
CA HIS A 1139 -42.74 2.53 -20.60
C HIS A 1139 -42.53 3.24 -21.94
N GLU A 1140 -43.63 3.42 -22.68
CA GLU A 1140 -43.76 4.56 -23.60
C GLU A 1140 -44.00 5.81 -22.75
N GLY A 1141 -43.13 6.80 -22.92
CA GLY A 1141 -43.19 8.09 -22.23
C GLY A 1141 -42.50 9.17 -23.05
N VAL A 1142 -43.14 9.53 -24.18
CA VAL A 1142 -43.25 10.86 -24.80
C VAL A 1142 -42.04 11.82 -24.67
N LEU A 1143 -41.27 11.90 -25.77
CA LEU A 1143 -40.69 13.13 -26.34
C LEU A 1143 -41.83 13.89 -27.04
N GLU A 1144 -42.05 15.21 -27.07
CA GLU A 1144 -41.25 16.46 -27.02
C GLU A 1144 -42.27 17.65 -26.96
N PRO A 1145 -41.90 18.96 -26.90
CA PRO A 1145 -40.56 19.58 -26.86
C PRO A 1145 -40.24 20.39 -25.59
#